data_AF-A0A1B2DGW1-F1
#
_entry.id   AF-A0A1B2DGW1-F1
#
_cell.length_a   1.000
_cell.length_b   1.000
_cell.length_c   1.000
_cell.angle_alpha   90.00
_cell.angle_beta   90.00
_cell.angle_gamma   90.00
#
_symmetry.space_group_name_H-M   'P 1'
#
loop_
_entity.id
_entity.type
_entity.pdbx_description
1 polymer ?
#
loop_
_entity_poly.entity_id
_entity_poly.type
_entity_poly.pdbx_seq_one_letter_code
_entity_poly.pdbx_strand_id
1 'polypeptide(L)'
;MLQNWLQWNRRAKQWLWIITLIGVMAALPIGYNRMNTESTSKQVEYVFDYRDLIEIAEYSAKPQDFISQHLIFMKEAGISTMAVYESSLRELMQAGRLTYYNSKEAALLQGKLETPGQNFTYILYSGSAEKEQIGPIVRAAFDRAGIVYRDWSFDGRDGLVVELPLQNSLLQPLGFDPMSLERIQAAGFRVLPRLTDRVLPYSQEEAEATLAQLKNYGVTRILFDGDKVKGYTDNAEEKSLRAFAELLNKYQIGVTTIENLKKEQSGMTTLAYLTDYNIVRLYSLSPTDAMRMKPEDIADRFLLAAKDRNIRMFFLNGAPASSQDKSAVINPLDNLYLSLKGEDGNKGTIQRLADAGFAPGTAEPFDREYPSWVKMLKGIVVIGAIALIALLINAFLPGTLIAVFLLGIAGSAGLYVLSSSVLEQALALGAGISAPTLALIWVMNRIYSRTEGNQRFVGGADWTFRSKEKGQGVVIPLSSSGDAGSKWVFEGLPARRRLGLAFSWFIVVALMSLIAVPYVFGLLNNITYMLVLQQFRGVSLLHLAPIALVAIYVVFYTGHAPIARIRKMLSTPINVLMVVVGLIVVAAGMYYLSRTGNEGQTLPFERPFREWLEGTFGVRPRNKEFLLAHPLLLVGLFAALRYRAAWLFVIIGSIGQLSMVDTFAHIHTPLHISIIRVFLGLGLGAAVGFILIGVWQLLEGVWSKWSPALKRIFAE
;
A
#
# COMPACT_ATOMS: atom_id res chain seq x y z
N MET A 1 25.39 -17.97 -41.40
CA MET A 1 24.36 -17.05 -40.86
C MET A 1 24.10 -17.26 -39.37
N LEU A 2 23.80 -18.48 -38.90
CA LEU A 2 23.52 -18.76 -37.47
C LEU A 2 24.66 -18.40 -36.49
N GLN A 3 25.91 -18.69 -36.84
CA GLN A 3 27.06 -18.37 -35.99
C GLN A 3 27.29 -16.85 -35.87
N ASN A 4 27.12 -16.11 -36.97
CA ASN A 4 27.19 -14.64 -36.96
C ASN A 4 26.07 -14.07 -36.08
N TRP A 5 24.83 -14.57 -36.20
CA TRP A 5 23.71 -14.18 -35.34
C TRP A 5 24.01 -14.38 -33.85
N LEU A 6 24.60 -15.52 -33.47
CA LEU A 6 24.99 -15.79 -32.08
C LEU A 6 26.10 -14.85 -31.58
N GLN A 7 27.04 -14.45 -32.42
CA GLN A 7 28.07 -13.45 -32.07
C GLN A 7 27.48 -12.05 -31.88
N TRP A 8 26.59 -11.62 -32.78
CA TRP A 8 25.84 -10.37 -32.64
C TRP A 8 25.01 -10.37 -31.35
N ASN A 9 24.34 -11.49 -31.04
CA ASN A 9 23.54 -11.63 -29.82
C ASN A 9 24.39 -11.53 -28.53
N ARG A 10 25.63 -12.04 -28.56
CA ARG A 10 26.58 -11.90 -27.44
C ARG A 10 27.03 -10.45 -27.23
N ARG A 11 27.33 -9.72 -28.31
CA ARG A 11 27.67 -8.29 -28.25
C ARG A 11 26.47 -7.44 -27.82
N ALA A 12 25.28 -7.75 -28.33
CA ALA A 12 24.04 -7.07 -27.97
C ALA A 12 23.73 -7.14 -26.46
N LYS A 13 24.12 -8.23 -25.79
CA LYS A 13 23.99 -8.35 -24.33
C LYS A 13 24.70 -7.22 -23.57
N GLN A 14 25.92 -6.87 -23.98
CA GLN A 14 26.67 -5.78 -23.35
C GLN A 14 26.00 -4.43 -23.59
N TRP A 15 25.57 -4.18 -24.82
CA TRP A 15 24.85 -2.96 -25.18
C TRP A 15 23.52 -2.80 -24.44
N LEU A 16 22.73 -3.87 -24.28
CA LEU A 16 21.47 -3.78 -23.54
C LEU A 16 21.69 -3.53 -22.05
N TRP A 17 22.76 -4.04 -21.43
CA TRP A 17 23.12 -3.63 -20.07
C TRP A 17 23.49 -2.14 -20.00
N ILE A 18 24.18 -1.60 -21.00
CA ILE A 18 24.47 -0.15 -21.08
C ILE A 18 23.17 0.65 -21.20
N ILE A 19 22.25 0.23 -22.08
CA ILE A 19 20.93 0.85 -22.24
C ILE A 19 20.13 0.78 -20.93
N THR A 20 20.20 -0.34 -20.21
CA THR A 20 19.60 -0.45 -18.88
C THR A 20 20.21 0.58 -17.91
N LEU A 21 21.54 0.72 -17.85
CA LEU A 21 22.17 1.72 -16.98
C LEU A 21 21.81 3.16 -17.37
N ILE A 22 21.71 3.46 -18.66
CA ILE A 22 21.24 4.77 -19.15
C ILE A 22 19.79 5.02 -18.70
N GLY A 23 18.92 4.01 -18.77
CA GLY A 23 17.55 4.09 -18.27
C GLY A 23 17.47 4.35 -16.77
N VAL A 24 18.36 3.73 -15.98
CA VAL A 24 18.50 4.04 -14.54
C VAL A 24 18.88 5.49 -14.32
N MET A 25 19.90 5.99 -15.02
CA MET A 25 20.35 7.37 -14.89
C MET A 25 19.26 8.37 -15.29
N ALA A 26 18.46 8.06 -16.32
CA ALA A 26 17.33 8.88 -16.75
C ALA A 26 16.17 8.90 -15.73
N ALA A 27 16.01 7.85 -14.94
CA ALA A 27 14.99 7.81 -13.90
C ALA A 27 15.35 8.67 -12.68
N LEU A 28 16.63 8.83 -12.33
CA LEU A 28 17.04 9.55 -11.11
C LEU A 28 16.50 10.99 -11.02
N PRO A 29 16.58 11.84 -12.07
CA PRO A 29 15.98 13.17 -12.04
C PRO A 29 14.45 13.14 -11.84
N ILE A 30 13.77 12.14 -12.41
CA ILE A 30 12.32 11.95 -12.21
C ILE A 30 12.02 11.64 -10.74
N GLY A 31 12.82 10.77 -10.12
CA GLY A 31 12.73 10.45 -8.69
C GLY A 31 12.96 11.68 -7.81
N TYR A 32 13.93 12.53 -8.17
CA TYR A 32 14.19 13.78 -7.46
C TYR A 32 13.01 14.76 -7.56
N ASN A 33 12.44 14.95 -8.76
CA ASN A 33 11.24 15.78 -8.93
C ASN A 33 10.08 15.29 -8.06
N ARG A 34 9.88 13.96 -8.03
CA ARG A 34 8.88 13.34 -7.16
C ARG A 34 9.15 13.64 -5.67
N MET A 35 10.39 13.50 -5.21
CA MET A 35 10.76 13.82 -3.82
C MET A 35 10.46 15.28 -3.47
N ASN A 36 10.72 16.21 -4.39
CA ASN A 36 10.36 17.61 -4.20
C ASN A 36 8.84 17.77 -4.06
N THR A 37 8.05 17.21 -4.98
CA THR A 37 6.58 17.23 -4.91
C THR A 37 6.07 16.66 -3.59
N GLU A 38 6.56 15.52 -3.13
CA GLU A 38 6.19 14.90 -1.85
C GLU A 38 6.48 15.80 -0.63
N SER A 39 7.47 16.69 -0.73
CA SER A 39 7.88 17.59 0.35
C SER A 39 7.09 18.90 0.43
N THR A 40 6.27 19.21 -0.57
CA THR A 40 5.54 20.50 -0.66
C THR A 40 4.40 20.60 0.37
N SER A 41 3.74 19.49 0.67
CA SER A 41 2.64 19.45 1.64
C SER A 41 3.11 18.85 2.96
N LYS A 42 3.13 19.67 4.02
CA LYS A 42 3.57 19.29 5.38
C LYS A 42 2.54 19.56 6.47
N GLN A 43 1.51 20.36 6.20
CA GLN A 43 0.50 20.67 7.20
C GLN A 43 -0.51 19.53 7.35
N VAL A 44 -0.89 19.24 8.60
CA VAL A 44 -1.86 18.20 8.93
C VAL A 44 -3.08 18.83 9.58
N GLU A 45 -4.25 18.36 9.16
CA GLU A 45 -5.53 18.83 9.61
C GLU A 45 -6.31 17.73 10.34
N TYR A 46 -6.94 18.09 11.47
CA TYR A 46 -7.77 17.19 12.25
C TYR A 46 -9.24 17.60 12.09
N VAL A 47 -10.02 16.66 11.58
CA VAL A 47 -11.43 16.84 11.23
C VAL A 47 -12.25 15.94 12.14
N PHE A 48 -13.26 16.50 12.81
CA PHE A 48 -14.24 15.69 13.54
C PHE A 48 -15.58 15.71 12.80
N ASP A 49 -16.31 14.61 12.84
CA ASP A 49 -17.65 14.53 12.26
C ASP A 49 -18.67 15.25 13.17
N TYR A 50 -19.23 16.37 12.71
CA TYR A 50 -20.17 17.13 13.52
C TYR A 50 -21.49 16.39 13.77
N ARG A 51 -21.90 15.53 12.83
CA ARG A 51 -23.08 14.68 13.01
C ARG A 51 -22.89 13.70 14.16
N ASP A 52 -21.70 13.11 14.26
CA ASP A 52 -21.34 12.21 15.36
C ASP A 52 -21.40 12.92 16.73
N LEU A 53 -21.01 14.20 16.79
CA LEU A 53 -21.14 15.00 18.01
C LEU A 53 -22.61 15.19 18.40
N ILE A 54 -23.49 15.48 17.44
CA ILE A 54 -24.93 15.61 17.68
C ILE A 54 -25.50 14.28 18.18
N GLU A 55 -25.18 13.16 17.53
CA GLU A 55 -25.66 11.83 17.90
C GLU A 55 -25.20 11.42 19.32
N ILE A 56 -23.95 11.71 19.68
CA ILE A 56 -23.45 11.47 21.04
C ILE A 56 -24.19 12.36 22.05
N ALA A 57 -24.47 13.62 21.69
CA ALA A 57 -25.15 14.56 22.56
C ALA A 57 -26.59 14.15 22.92
N GLU A 58 -27.28 13.38 22.08
CA GLU A 58 -28.63 12.87 22.35
C GLU A 58 -28.71 12.02 23.63
N TYR A 59 -27.61 11.39 24.02
CA TYR A 59 -27.52 10.57 25.23
C TYR A 59 -27.11 11.37 26.48
N SER A 60 -26.93 12.68 26.35
CA SER A 60 -26.69 13.60 27.46
C SER A 60 -27.99 14.19 28.00
N ALA A 61 -28.04 14.48 29.30
CA ALA A 61 -29.18 15.15 29.92
C ALA A 61 -29.44 16.56 29.35
N LYS A 62 -28.41 17.21 28.80
CA LYS A 62 -28.49 18.53 28.15
C LYS A 62 -27.71 18.52 26.84
N PRO A 63 -28.30 18.06 25.74
CA PRO A 63 -27.60 17.89 24.46
C PRO A 63 -26.96 19.18 23.94
N GLN A 64 -27.66 20.32 24.03
CA GLN A 64 -27.15 21.59 23.51
C GLN A 64 -25.96 22.13 24.32
N ASP A 65 -26.00 22.01 25.64
CA ASP A 65 -24.89 22.38 26.54
C ASP A 65 -23.68 21.46 26.30
N PHE A 66 -23.94 20.16 26.12
CA PHE A 66 -22.92 19.16 25.79
C PHE A 66 -22.19 19.52 24.50
N ILE A 67 -22.91 19.84 23.41
CA ILE A 67 -22.30 20.26 22.15
C ILE A 67 -21.43 21.51 22.37
N SER A 68 -21.94 22.56 23.02
CA SER A 68 -21.18 23.79 23.28
C SER A 68 -19.89 23.52 24.05
N GLN A 69 -19.97 22.69 25.09
CA GLN A 69 -18.81 22.33 25.92
C GLN A 69 -17.77 21.53 25.12
N HIS A 70 -18.22 20.52 24.37
CA HIS A 70 -17.30 19.67 23.60
C HIS A 70 -16.68 20.39 22.41
N LEU A 71 -17.33 21.41 21.83
CA LEU A 71 -16.69 22.28 20.83
C LEU A 71 -15.45 22.99 21.43
N ILE A 72 -15.49 23.42 22.69
CA ILE A 72 -14.33 24.01 23.37
C ILE A 72 -13.23 22.95 23.58
N PHE A 73 -13.59 21.78 24.11
CA PHE A 73 -12.63 20.70 24.35
C PHE A 73 -11.96 20.21 23.05
N MET A 74 -12.71 20.15 21.96
CA MET A 74 -12.18 19.81 20.63
C MET A 74 -11.17 20.85 20.16
N LYS A 75 -11.42 22.15 20.34
CA LYS A 75 -10.44 23.20 20.02
C LYS A 75 -9.18 23.07 20.83
N GLU A 76 -9.30 22.88 22.14
CA GLU A 76 -8.14 22.68 23.01
C GLU A 76 -7.36 21.41 22.65
N ALA A 77 -8.05 20.36 22.19
CA ALA A 77 -7.43 19.14 21.70
C ALA A 77 -6.78 19.28 20.32
N GLY A 78 -6.91 20.44 19.68
CA GLY A 78 -6.31 20.76 18.39
C GLY A 78 -7.11 20.30 17.18
N ILE A 79 -8.38 19.90 17.37
CA ILE A 79 -9.32 19.70 16.26
C ILE A 79 -9.63 21.08 15.67
N SER A 80 -9.36 21.26 14.38
CA SER A 80 -9.51 22.57 13.73
C SER A 80 -10.76 22.67 12.85
N THR A 81 -11.32 21.52 12.46
CA THR A 81 -12.27 21.44 11.35
C THR A 81 -13.41 20.49 11.69
N MET A 82 -14.62 20.84 11.26
CA MET A 82 -15.83 20.04 11.42
C MET A 82 -16.35 19.60 10.06
N ALA A 83 -16.59 18.31 9.89
CA ALA A 83 -17.28 17.78 8.73
C ALA A 83 -18.80 17.93 8.90
N VAL A 84 -19.47 18.41 7.86
CA VAL A 84 -20.90 18.71 7.87
C VAL A 84 -21.55 18.10 6.63
N TYR A 85 -22.67 17.42 6.78
CA TYR A 85 -23.39 16.78 5.67
C TYR A 85 -24.48 17.71 5.13
N GLU A 86 -24.86 17.51 3.86
CA GLU A 86 -26.18 17.89 3.38
C GLU A 86 -27.22 17.20 4.27
N SER A 87 -28.11 18.00 4.90
CA SER A 87 -28.89 17.53 6.04
C SER A 87 -30.03 16.58 5.64
N SER A 88 -30.60 15.89 6.63
CA SER A 88 -31.86 15.16 6.49
C SER A 88 -32.85 15.59 7.57
N LEU A 89 -34.15 15.27 7.39
CA LEU A 89 -35.15 15.52 8.43
C LEU A 89 -34.78 14.89 9.77
N ARG A 90 -34.14 13.69 9.73
CA ARG A 90 -33.61 13.05 10.92
C ARG A 90 -32.57 13.93 11.59
N GLU A 91 -31.52 14.32 10.88
CA GLU A 91 -30.44 15.13 11.44
C GLU A 91 -30.94 16.48 11.97
N LEU A 92 -31.88 17.13 11.27
CA LEU A 92 -32.50 18.37 11.75
C LEU A 92 -33.29 18.16 13.05
N MET A 93 -33.96 17.02 13.22
CA MET A 93 -34.61 16.67 14.48
C MET A 93 -33.60 16.44 15.60
N GLN A 94 -32.53 15.67 15.35
CA GLN A 94 -31.47 15.41 16.33
C GLN A 94 -30.75 16.69 16.75
N ALA A 95 -30.58 17.64 15.82
CA ALA A 95 -30.05 18.98 16.09
C ALA A 95 -31.03 19.90 16.83
N GLY A 96 -32.28 19.47 17.06
CA GLY A 96 -33.33 20.22 17.74
C GLY A 96 -33.98 21.31 16.89
N ARG A 97 -33.88 21.24 15.55
CA ARG A 97 -34.41 22.25 14.63
C ARG A 97 -35.90 22.08 14.34
N LEU A 98 -36.36 20.85 14.32
CA LEU A 98 -37.74 20.49 14.04
C LEU A 98 -38.11 19.18 14.73
N THR A 99 -39.40 18.85 14.73
CA THR A 99 -39.93 17.54 15.07
C THR A 99 -40.75 17.04 13.91
N TYR A 100 -40.81 15.72 13.72
CA TYR A 100 -41.65 15.13 12.69
C TYR A 100 -42.50 13.98 13.25
N TYR A 101 -43.62 13.72 12.60
CA TYR A 101 -44.61 12.74 12.99
C TYR A 101 -45.13 12.02 11.75
N ASN A 102 -45.48 10.75 11.89
CA ASN A 102 -46.33 10.08 10.89
C ASN A 102 -47.82 10.47 11.07
N SER A 103 -48.69 10.08 10.14
CA SER A 103 -50.14 10.35 10.20
C SER A 103 -50.78 9.98 11.54
N LYS A 104 -50.43 8.81 12.10
CA LYS A 104 -50.99 8.31 13.35
C LYS A 104 -50.55 9.14 14.55
N GLU A 105 -49.27 9.48 14.62
CA GLU A 105 -48.71 10.32 15.68
C GLU A 105 -49.27 11.74 15.61
N ALA A 106 -49.41 12.31 14.42
CA ALA A 106 -50.00 13.64 14.23
C ALA A 106 -51.50 13.66 14.62
N ALA A 107 -52.25 12.60 14.32
CA ALA A 107 -53.64 12.46 14.76
C ALA A 107 -53.73 12.36 16.29
N LEU A 108 -52.85 11.55 16.91
CA LEU A 108 -52.77 11.42 18.36
C LEU A 108 -52.44 12.76 19.04
N LEU A 109 -51.49 13.51 18.48
CA LEU A 109 -51.09 14.85 18.94
C LEU A 109 -52.28 15.83 18.92
N GLN A 110 -53.18 15.71 17.95
CA GLN A 110 -54.40 16.50 17.83
C GLN A 110 -55.60 15.95 18.62
N GLY A 111 -55.45 14.81 19.31
CA GLY A 111 -56.57 14.12 19.98
C GLY A 111 -57.62 13.55 19.00
N LYS A 112 -57.23 13.21 17.78
CA LYS A 112 -58.09 12.68 16.71
C LYS A 112 -57.73 11.25 16.35
N LEU A 113 -58.65 10.57 15.67
CA LEU A 113 -58.36 9.29 15.00
C LEU A 113 -57.57 9.52 13.71
N GLU A 114 -56.75 8.55 13.34
CA GLU A 114 -56.02 8.53 12.08
C GLU A 114 -57.00 8.62 10.90
N THR A 115 -56.67 9.44 9.90
CA THR A 115 -57.49 9.55 8.69
C THR A 115 -57.24 8.34 7.80
N PRO A 116 -58.28 7.51 7.51
CA PRO A 116 -58.09 6.29 6.73
C PRO A 116 -57.49 6.60 5.34
N GLY A 117 -56.49 5.79 4.95
CA GLY A 117 -55.85 5.92 3.63
C GLY A 117 -54.82 7.04 3.50
N GLN A 118 -54.53 7.81 4.55
CA GLN A 118 -53.52 8.86 4.53
C GLN A 118 -52.21 8.41 5.21
N ASN A 119 -51.09 8.44 4.48
CA ASN A 119 -49.76 8.15 5.00
C ASN A 119 -48.79 9.29 4.67
N PHE A 120 -48.91 10.37 5.45
CA PHE A 120 -48.18 11.62 5.25
C PHE A 120 -47.17 11.85 6.37
N THR A 121 -46.26 12.78 6.12
CA THR A 121 -45.28 13.25 7.09
C THR A 121 -45.67 14.64 7.57
N TYR A 122 -45.68 14.81 8.88
CA TYR A 122 -46.02 16.06 9.54
C TYR A 122 -44.77 16.62 10.18
N ILE A 123 -44.39 17.84 9.87
CA ILE A 123 -43.18 18.50 10.37
C ILE A 123 -43.61 19.72 11.18
N LEU A 124 -43.02 19.94 12.35
CA LEU A 124 -43.15 21.17 13.15
C LEU A 124 -41.77 21.73 13.43
N TYR A 125 -41.54 22.99 13.11
CA TYR A 125 -40.30 23.68 13.48
C TYR A 125 -40.27 23.93 14.98
N SER A 126 -39.08 23.89 15.57
CA SER A 126 -38.92 24.09 17.03
C SER A 126 -39.28 25.50 17.46
N GLY A 127 -39.10 26.49 16.59
CA GLY A 127 -39.40 27.90 16.83
C GLY A 127 -39.44 28.73 15.54
N SER A 128 -39.64 30.04 15.69
CA SER A 128 -39.71 30.98 14.57
C SER A 128 -38.36 31.14 13.87
N ALA A 129 -37.26 31.16 14.62
CA ALA A 129 -35.91 31.23 14.06
C ALA A 129 -35.58 30.00 13.22
N GLU A 130 -35.95 28.80 13.71
CA GLU A 130 -35.79 27.56 12.97
C GLU A 130 -36.66 27.55 11.71
N LYS A 131 -37.91 28.03 11.77
CA LYS A 131 -38.75 28.16 10.58
C LYS A 131 -38.10 29.06 9.52
N GLU A 132 -37.55 30.19 9.93
CA GLU A 132 -36.94 31.17 9.03
C GLU A 132 -35.70 30.61 8.33
N GLN A 133 -34.83 29.90 9.07
CA GLN A 133 -33.58 29.38 8.51
C GLN A 133 -33.72 27.99 7.86
N ILE A 134 -34.52 27.09 8.45
CA ILE A 134 -34.66 25.69 8.03
C ILE A 134 -35.82 25.50 7.06
N GLY A 135 -36.86 26.34 7.16
CA GLY A 135 -38.01 26.30 6.27
C GLY A 135 -37.64 26.34 4.77
N PRO A 136 -36.81 27.31 4.32
CA PRO A 136 -36.41 27.42 2.93
C PRO A 136 -35.68 26.18 2.40
N ILE A 137 -34.75 25.60 3.17
CA ILE A 137 -34.00 24.42 2.71
C ILE A 137 -34.87 23.16 2.63
N VAL A 138 -35.88 23.02 3.50
CA VAL A 138 -36.83 21.91 3.48
C VAL A 138 -37.77 22.04 2.28
N ARG A 139 -38.34 23.22 2.06
CA ARG A 139 -39.24 23.50 0.93
C ARG A 139 -38.53 23.33 -0.41
N ALA A 140 -37.33 23.90 -0.55
CA ALA A 140 -36.53 23.78 -1.77
C ALA A 140 -36.17 22.31 -2.12
N ALA A 141 -35.96 21.46 -1.11
CA ALA A 141 -35.72 20.03 -1.36
C ALA A 141 -37.00 19.32 -1.85
N PHE A 142 -38.16 19.62 -1.26
CA PHE A 142 -39.44 19.03 -1.67
C PHE A 142 -39.93 19.55 -3.02
N ASP A 143 -39.80 20.85 -3.29
CA ASP A 143 -40.13 21.46 -4.58
C ASP A 143 -39.34 20.79 -5.71
N ARG A 144 -38.03 20.62 -5.50
CA ARG A 144 -37.12 19.95 -6.45
C ARG A 144 -37.49 18.49 -6.71
N ALA A 145 -37.89 17.78 -5.66
CA ALA A 145 -38.33 16.40 -5.76
C ALA A 145 -39.78 16.26 -6.30
N GLY A 146 -40.48 17.37 -6.60
CA GLY A 146 -41.87 17.35 -7.02
C GLY A 146 -42.83 16.83 -5.95
N ILE A 147 -42.46 16.95 -4.67
CA ILE A 147 -43.24 16.45 -3.53
C ILE A 147 -44.27 17.51 -3.16
N VAL A 148 -45.54 17.11 -3.09
CA VAL A 148 -46.63 17.98 -2.65
C VAL A 148 -46.57 18.17 -1.14
N TYR A 149 -46.62 19.42 -0.68
CA TYR A 149 -46.74 19.77 0.72
C TYR A 149 -47.65 20.99 0.91
N ARG A 150 -48.12 21.20 2.14
CA ARG A 150 -48.93 22.35 2.56
C ARG A 150 -48.51 22.84 3.93
N ASP A 151 -48.78 24.10 4.21
CA ASP A 151 -48.54 24.67 5.54
C ASP A 151 -49.40 23.97 6.60
N TRP A 152 -48.80 23.77 7.77
CA TRP A 152 -49.46 23.24 8.94
C TRP A 152 -49.03 24.04 10.17
N SER A 153 -49.89 24.10 11.17
CA SER A 153 -49.52 24.63 12.47
C SER A 153 -50.17 23.80 13.57
N PHE A 154 -49.46 23.69 14.68
CA PHE A 154 -49.96 23.03 15.87
C PHE A 154 -49.38 23.70 17.11
N ASP A 155 -50.25 24.04 18.05
CA ASP A 155 -49.89 24.65 19.34
C ASP A 155 -48.99 25.89 19.18
N GLY A 156 -49.37 26.79 18.27
CA GLY A 156 -48.63 28.02 17.99
C GLY A 156 -47.29 27.83 17.25
N ARG A 157 -46.91 26.60 16.91
CA ARG A 157 -45.73 26.30 16.09
C ARG A 157 -46.10 26.06 14.63
N ASP A 158 -45.29 26.61 13.76
CA ASP A 158 -45.41 26.45 12.32
C ASP A 158 -44.77 25.14 11.83
N GLY A 159 -45.24 24.65 10.70
CA GLY A 159 -44.86 23.37 10.17
C GLY A 159 -45.38 23.11 8.77
N LEU A 160 -45.25 21.85 8.34
CA LEU A 160 -45.63 21.36 7.02
C LEU A 160 -46.35 20.02 7.14
N VAL A 161 -47.36 19.79 6.30
CA VAL A 161 -47.80 18.43 5.95
C VAL A 161 -47.24 18.10 4.57
N VAL A 162 -46.47 17.03 4.49
CA VAL A 162 -45.83 16.54 3.28
C VAL A 162 -46.55 15.27 2.83
N GLU A 163 -47.02 15.23 1.59
CA GLU A 163 -47.75 14.10 1.01
C GLU A 163 -46.82 12.95 0.60
N LEU A 164 -45.99 12.53 1.56
CA LEU A 164 -45.00 11.47 1.41
C LEU A 164 -44.88 10.69 2.73
N PRO A 165 -44.79 9.35 2.69
CA PRO A 165 -44.61 8.55 3.90
C PRO A 165 -43.32 8.91 4.65
N LEU A 166 -43.37 8.85 5.99
CA LEU A 166 -42.25 9.26 6.87
C LEU A 166 -40.91 8.65 6.47
N GLN A 167 -40.87 7.35 6.17
CA GLN A 167 -39.62 6.70 5.78
C GLN A 167 -39.01 7.27 4.49
N ASN A 168 -39.84 7.66 3.52
CA ASN A 168 -39.38 8.26 2.28
C ASN A 168 -38.97 9.73 2.48
N SER A 169 -39.66 10.46 3.35
CA SER A 169 -39.31 11.84 3.72
C SER A 169 -37.98 11.92 4.45
N LEU A 170 -37.68 10.95 5.33
CA LEU A 170 -36.40 10.86 6.05
C LEU A 170 -35.22 10.58 5.11
N LEU A 171 -35.47 10.01 3.94
CA LEU A 171 -34.44 9.70 2.94
C LEU A 171 -34.18 10.86 1.97
N GLN A 172 -34.98 11.93 1.99
CA GLN A 172 -34.77 13.08 1.11
C GLN A 172 -33.52 13.86 1.55
N PRO A 173 -32.53 14.05 0.66
CA PRO A 173 -31.42 14.96 0.94
C PRO A 173 -31.94 16.40 0.96
N LEU A 174 -31.55 17.14 1.99
CA LEU A 174 -31.84 18.56 2.15
C LEU A 174 -30.55 19.38 1.96
N GLY A 175 -30.65 20.71 2.03
CA GLY A 175 -29.46 21.58 2.08
C GLY A 175 -28.66 21.41 3.37
N PHE A 176 -27.49 22.04 3.44
CA PHE A 176 -26.74 22.17 4.70
C PHE A 176 -27.57 22.93 5.75
N ASP A 177 -27.48 22.53 7.03
CA ASP A 177 -28.11 23.27 8.14
C ASP A 177 -27.36 24.60 8.38
N PRO A 178 -27.93 25.77 8.00
CA PRO A 178 -27.27 27.07 8.17
C PRO A 178 -26.96 27.37 9.63
N MET A 179 -27.82 26.99 10.58
CA MET A 179 -27.60 27.23 12.00
C MET A 179 -26.41 26.44 12.54
N SER A 180 -26.17 25.23 12.00
CA SER A 180 -25.00 24.43 12.33
C SER A 180 -23.72 25.02 11.73
N LEU A 181 -23.77 25.50 10.47
CA LEU A 181 -22.63 26.18 9.84
C LEU A 181 -22.22 27.44 10.63
N GLU A 182 -23.18 28.27 11.01
CA GLU A 182 -22.96 29.46 11.84
C GLU A 182 -22.35 29.11 13.20
N ARG A 183 -22.89 28.09 13.89
CA ARG A 183 -22.37 27.65 15.19
C ARG A 183 -20.93 27.14 15.10
N ILE A 184 -20.61 26.36 14.07
CA ILE A 184 -19.26 25.83 13.83
C ILE A 184 -18.28 26.97 13.57
N GLN A 185 -18.66 27.92 12.70
CA GLN A 185 -17.83 29.09 12.39
C GLN A 185 -17.64 29.99 13.61
N ALA A 186 -18.70 30.24 14.39
CA ALA A 186 -18.65 31.03 15.62
C ALA A 186 -17.75 30.39 16.70
N ALA A 187 -17.70 29.05 16.74
CA ALA A 187 -16.77 28.30 17.58
C ALA A 187 -15.33 28.24 17.00
N GLY A 188 -15.07 28.96 15.90
CA GLY A 188 -13.76 29.11 15.28
C GLY A 188 -13.30 27.91 14.45
N PHE A 189 -14.19 26.96 14.13
CA PHE A 189 -13.87 25.81 13.30
C PHE A 189 -13.97 26.11 11.82
N ARG A 190 -13.13 25.45 11.03
CA ARG A 190 -13.31 25.37 9.57
C ARG A 190 -14.38 24.35 9.25
N VAL A 191 -15.03 24.49 8.10
CA VAL A 191 -16.06 23.57 7.62
C VAL A 191 -15.49 22.69 6.51
N LEU A 192 -15.66 21.36 6.64
CA LEU A 192 -15.44 20.39 5.57
C LEU A 192 -16.81 19.84 5.11
N PRO A 193 -17.48 20.48 4.14
CA PRO A 193 -18.77 20.02 3.65
C PRO A 193 -18.67 18.67 2.96
N ARG A 194 -19.65 17.81 3.21
CA ARG A 194 -19.85 16.51 2.60
C ARG A 194 -21.04 16.57 1.64
N LEU A 195 -20.74 16.43 0.36
CA LEU A 195 -21.71 16.55 -0.72
C LEU A 195 -22.17 15.18 -1.20
N THR A 196 -23.48 15.02 -1.41
CA THR A 196 -24.11 13.84 -1.95
C THR A 196 -24.39 13.96 -3.45
N ASP A 197 -24.39 12.81 -4.12
CA ASP A 197 -24.84 12.63 -5.51
C ASP A 197 -26.32 12.19 -5.60
N ARG A 198 -27.06 12.23 -4.47
CA ARG A 198 -28.46 11.77 -4.39
C ARG A 198 -29.49 12.80 -4.84
N VAL A 199 -29.06 14.03 -5.10
CA VAL A 199 -29.93 15.10 -5.60
C VAL A 199 -29.92 15.05 -7.12
N LEU A 200 -30.99 14.51 -7.70
CA LEU A 200 -31.13 14.23 -9.14
C LEU A 200 -32.41 14.88 -9.70
N PRO A 201 -32.39 15.37 -10.96
CA PRO A 201 -31.22 15.46 -11.84
C PRO A 201 -30.20 16.51 -11.35
N TYR A 202 -28.95 16.41 -11.81
CA TYR A 202 -27.90 17.38 -11.51
C TYR A 202 -28.29 18.79 -11.98
N SER A 203 -28.26 19.76 -11.08
CA SER A 203 -28.45 21.18 -11.40
C SER A 203 -27.16 21.97 -11.19
N GLN A 204 -26.65 22.57 -12.27
CA GLN A 204 -25.46 23.42 -12.23
C GLN A 204 -25.69 24.67 -11.39
N GLU A 205 -26.88 25.29 -11.50
CA GLU A 205 -27.23 26.52 -10.77
C GLU A 205 -27.28 26.28 -9.26
N GLU A 206 -27.89 25.17 -8.83
CA GLU A 206 -27.95 24.82 -7.40
C GLU A 206 -26.58 24.43 -6.85
N ALA A 207 -25.78 23.70 -7.63
CA ALA A 207 -24.41 23.38 -7.26
C ALA A 207 -23.57 24.67 -7.10
N GLU A 208 -23.75 25.65 -7.99
CA GLU A 208 -23.11 26.95 -7.90
C GLU A 208 -23.57 27.73 -6.67
N ALA A 209 -24.88 27.82 -6.41
CA ALA A 209 -25.42 28.50 -5.24
C ALA A 209 -24.88 27.87 -3.93
N THR A 210 -24.82 26.55 -3.87
CA THR A 210 -24.28 25.81 -2.73
C THR A 210 -22.78 26.09 -2.54
N LEU A 211 -21.97 26.02 -3.60
CA LEU A 211 -20.53 26.28 -3.51
C LEU A 211 -20.23 27.75 -3.21
N ALA A 212 -21.02 28.69 -3.72
CA ALA A 212 -20.93 30.12 -3.39
C ALA A 212 -21.23 30.37 -1.90
N GLN A 213 -22.29 29.75 -1.37
CA GLN A 213 -22.60 29.81 0.06
C GLN A 213 -21.46 29.24 0.90
N LEU A 214 -20.96 28.05 0.56
CA LEU A 214 -19.84 27.42 1.26
C LEU A 214 -18.57 28.28 1.19
N LYS A 215 -18.32 28.97 0.08
CA LYS A 215 -17.19 29.89 -0.05
C LYS A 215 -17.26 31.05 0.96
N ASN A 216 -18.47 31.56 1.24
CA ASN A 216 -18.67 32.60 2.26
C ASN A 216 -18.33 32.11 3.68
N TYR A 217 -18.45 30.80 3.94
CA TYR A 217 -17.99 30.16 5.18
C TYR A 217 -16.48 29.85 5.18
N GLY A 218 -15.73 30.30 4.19
CA GLY A 218 -14.29 30.07 4.08
C GLY A 218 -13.92 28.64 3.70
N VAL A 219 -14.86 27.88 3.11
CA VAL A 219 -14.59 26.51 2.66
C VAL A 219 -13.53 26.51 1.56
N THR A 220 -12.50 25.71 1.76
CA THR A 220 -11.41 25.50 0.78
C THR A 220 -11.39 24.08 0.23
N ARG A 221 -12.10 23.13 0.86
CA ARG A 221 -12.17 21.73 0.45
C ARG A 221 -13.53 21.12 0.69
N ILE A 222 -13.87 20.12 -0.11
CA ILE A 222 -15.06 19.29 0.05
C ILE A 222 -14.68 17.82 0.23
N LEU A 223 -15.61 17.06 0.77
CA LEU A 223 -15.61 15.60 0.78
C LEU A 223 -16.94 15.11 0.17
N PHE A 224 -17.01 13.85 -0.25
CA PHE A 224 -18.24 13.27 -0.78
C PHE A 224 -18.88 12.29 0.20
N ASP A 225 -20.21 12.30 0.23
CA ASP A 225 -21.03 11.33 0.93
C ASP A 225 -21.50 10.22 -0.02
N GLY A 226 -21.43 8.97 0.44
CA GLY A 226 -21.76 7.78 -0.37
C GLY A 226 -20.63 7.25 -1.25
N ASP A 227 -20.97 6.44 -2.25
CA ASP A 227 -20.05 5.71 -3.14
C ASP A 227 -19.79 6.40 -4.49
N LYS A 228 -20.28 7.64 -4.65
CA LYS A 228 -20.21 8.45 -5.86
C LYS A 228 -19.85 9.89 -5.52
N VAL A 229 -19.15 10.58 -6.41
CA VAL A 229 -18.96 12.03 -6.31
C VAL A 229 -20.17 12.76 -6.88
N LYS A 230 -20.42 14.01 -6.45
CA LYS A 230 -21.52 14.83 -6.97
C LYS A 230 -21.41 15.03 -8.48
N GLY A 231 -22.51 14.85 -9.19
CA GLY A 231 -22.59 14.92 -10.64
C GLY A 231 -22.13 13.62 -11.33
N TYR A 232 -22.01 12.49 -10.63
CA TYR A 232 -21.60 11.24 -11.27
C TYR A 232 -22.79 10.53 -11.95
N THR A 233 -23.94 10.45 -11.27
CA THR A 233 -25.07 9.64 -11.74
C THR A 233 -25.58 10.07 -13.12
N ASP A 234 -25.69 11.38 -13.38
CA ASP A 234 -26.19 11.91 -14.68
C ASP A 234 -25.06 12.15 -15.71
N ASN A 235 -23.81 11.85 -15.36
CA ASN A 235 -22.65 12.27 -16.16
C ASN A 235 -22.62 11.69 -17.58
N ALA A 236 -23.16 10.48 -17.76
CA ALA A 236 -23.16 9.81 -19.06
C ALA A 236 -23.93 10.62 -20.12
N GLU A 237 -24.99 11.31 -19.72
CA GLU A 237 -25.88 12.06 -20.60
C GLU A 237 -25.55 13.56 -20.54
N GLU A 238 -25.34 14.10 -19.34
CA GLU A 238 -25.25 15.55 -19.11
C GLU A 238 -23.83 16.08 -18.98
N LYS A 239 -22.82 15.21 -18.90
CA LYS A 239 -21.41 15.59 -18.62
C LYS A 239 -21.26 16.40 -17.32
N SER A 240 -22.13 16.14 -16.34
CA SER A 240 -22.24 16.87 -15.08
C SER A 240 -20.95 16.90 -14.25
N LEU A 241 -20.06 15.90 -14.34
CA LEU A 241 -18.74 15.97 -13.67
C LEU A 241 -17.88 17.12 -14.19
N ARG A 242 -17.94 17.43 -15.49
CA ARG A 242 -17.20 18.55 -16.07
C ARG A 242 -17.75 19.88 -15.58
N ALA A 243 -19.07 20.01 -15.60
CA ALA A 243 -19.75 21.20 -15.12
C ALA A 243 -19.47 21.45 -13.62
N PHE A 244 -19.49 20.39 -12.80
CA PHE A 244 -19.14 20.48 -11.38
C PHE A 244 -17.66 20.83 -11.16
N ALA A 245 -16.74 20.23 -11.94
CA ALA A 245 -15.31 20.56 -11.87
C ALA A 245 -15.02 22.04 -12.21
N GLU A 246 -15.73 22.59 -13.19
CA GLU A 246 -15.63 24.01 -13.56
C GLU A 246 -16.01 24.91 -12.37
N LEU A 247 -17.03 24.54 -11.58
CA LEU A 247 -17.38 25.27 -10.35
C LEU A 247 -16.31 25.12 -9.26
N LEU A 248 -15.78 23.91 -9.03
CA LEU A 248 -14.70 23.70 -8.06
C LEU A 248 -13.47 24.55 -8.39
N ASN A 249 -13.09 24.62 -9.66
CA ASN A 249 -11.99 25.48 -10.13
C ASN A 249 -12.33 26.97 -9.98
N LYS A 250 -13.55 27.39 -10.33
CA LYS A 250 -14.03 28.79 -10.18
C LYS A 250 -13.95 29.27 -8.73
N TYR A 251 -14.40 28.46 -7.78
CA TYR A 251 -14.39 28.80 -6.36
C TYR A 251 -13.08 28.42 -5.63
N GLN A 252 -12.12 27.81 -6.34
CA GLN A 252 -10.86 27.31 -5.81
C GLN A 252 -11.07 26.36 -4.61
N ILE A 253 -12.02 25.44 -4.76
CA ILE A 253 -12.36 24.43 -3.75
C ILE A 253 -11.73 23.10 -4.16
N GLY A 254 -10.85 22.57 -3.33
CA GLY A 254 -10.22 21.27 -3.54
C GLY A 254 -11.10 20.10 -3.12
N VAL A 255 -10.72 18.90 -3.52
CA VAL A 255 -11.41 17.65 -3.19
C VAL A 255 -10.61 16.86 -2.16
N THR A 256 -11.29 16.02 -1.38
CA THR A 256 -10.66 15.13 -0.41
C THR A 256 -10.95 13.67 -0.77
N THR A 257 -9.93 12.81 -0.75
CA THR A 257 -10.08 11.36 -0.98
C THR A 257 -9.87 10.57 0.31
N ILE A 258 -10.74 9.60 0.56
CA ILE A 258 -10.66 8.73 1.73
C ILE A 258 -9.75 7.53 1.42
N GLU A 259 -8.78 7.29 2.29
CA GLU A 259 -7.89 6.14 2.18
C GLU A 259 -8.60 4.81 2.49
N ASN A 260 -8.20 3.74 1.79
CA ASN A 260 -8.63 2.35 2.05
C ASN A 260 -10.14 2.10 1.99
N LEU A 261 -10.87 2.87 1.18
CA LEU A 261 -12.23 2.50 0.83
C LEU A 261 -12.24 1.11 0.14
N LYS A 262 -13.20 0.25 0.52
CA LYS A 262 -13.40 -1.06 -0.13
C LYS A 262 -13.58 -0.93 -1.65
N LYS A 263 -14.19 0.17 -2.08
CA LYS A 263 -14.40 0.55 -3.47
C LYS A 263 -14.14 2.05 -3.60
N GLU A 264 -13.38 2.45 -4.60
CA GLU A 264 -13.18 3.87 -4.93
C GLU A 264 -14.52 4.54 -5.25
N GLN A 265 -14.70 5.79 -4.84
CA GLN A 265 -15.90 6.57 -5.17
C GLN A 265 -15.97 6.79 -6.68
N SER A 266 -17.11 6.45 -7.26
CA SER A 266 -17.32 6.54 -8.70
C SER A 266 -17.25 8.01 -9.15
N GLY A 267 -16.50 8.27 -10.22
CA GLY A 267 -16.28 9.62 -10.75
C GLY A 267 -15.08 10.37 -10.16
N MET A 268 -14.50 9.89 -9.05
CA MET A 268 -13.39 10.56 -8.36
C MET A 268 -12.16 10.74 -9.25
N THR A 269 -11.71 9.70 -9.94
CA THR A 269 -10.56 9.77 -10.86
C THR A 269 -10.77 10.80 -11.99
N THR A 270 -11.98 10.91 -12.55
CA THR A 270 -12.29 11.89 -13.59
C THR A 270 -12.29 13.31 -13.02
N LEU A 271 -12.94 13.50 -11.87
CA LEU A 271 -12.99 14.80 -11.20
C LEU A 271 -11.59 15.28 -10.79
N ALA A 272 -10.75 14.37 -10.31
CA ALA A 272 -9.36 14.63 -9.98
C ALA A 272 -8.58 15.20 -11.17
N TYR A 273 -8.74 14.61 -12.36
CA TYR A 273 -8.10 15.09 -13.57
C TYR A 273 -8.59 16.48 -13.97
N LEU A 274 -9.91 16.73 -13.88
CA LEU A 274 -10.51 18.02 -14.27
C LEU A 274 -10.22 19.17 -13.29
N THR A 275 -9.83 18.84 -12.06
CA THR A 275 -9.45 19.81 -10.99
C THR A 275 -7.94 19.93 -10.81
N ASP A 276 -7.16 19.48 -11.81
CA ASP A 276 -5.70 19.40 -11.80
C ASP A 276 -5.12 18.81 -10.51
N TYR A 277 -5.77 17.76 -10.02
CA TYR A 277 -5.37 17.01 -8.82
C TYR A 277 -5.25 17.88 -7.56
N ASN A 278 -6.05 18.94 -7.43
CA ASN A 278 -6.23 19.67 -6.16
C ASN A 278 -6.94 18.77 -5.12
N ILE A 279 -6.19 17.78 -4.64
CA ILE A 279 -6.67 16.69 -3.80
C ILE A 279 -5.80 16.58 -2.57
N VAL A 280 -6.46 16.41 -1.43
CA VAL A 280 -5.84 15.98 -0.18
C VAL A 280 -6.34 14.59 0.19
N ARG A 281 -5.42 13.78 0.73
CA ARG A 281 -5.74 12.44 1.22
C ARG A 281 -6.08 12.47 2.69
N LEU A 282 -7.11 11.71 3.03
CA LEU A 282 -7.71 11.65 4.35
C LEU A 282 -7.70 10.22 4.89
N TYR A 283 -7.27 10.07 6.14
CA TYR A 283 -7.39 8.83 6.90
C TYR A 283 -8.59 8.91 7.83
N SER A 284 -9.53 7.97 7.70
CA SER A 284 -10.74 7.92 8.53
C SER A 284 -10.54 6.90 9.66
N LEU A 285 -10.52 7.39 10.91
CA LEU A 285 -10.50 6.55 12.11
C LEU A 285 -11.94 6.14 12.44
N SER A 286 -12.23 4.84 12.35
CA SER A 286 -13.59 4.34 12.60
C SER A 286 -14.02 4.55 14.05
N PRO A 287 -15.34 4.62 14.33
CA PRO A 287 -15.84 4.73 15.71
C PRO A 287 -15.40 3.57 16.60
N THR A 288 -15.27 2.36 16.04
CA THR A 288 -14.82 1.18 16.77
C THR A 288 -13.37 1.30 17.22
N ASP A 289 -12.50 1.80 16.33
CA ASP A 289 -11.09 1.97 16.62
C ASP A 289 -10.89 3.15 17.59
N ALA A 290 -11.63 4.24 17.38
CA ALA A 290 -11.68 5.39 18.29
C ALA A 290 -12.12 5.00 19.71
N MET A 291 -12.94 3.97 19.88
CA MET A 291 -13.39 3.50 21.20
C MET A 291 -12.50 2.43 21.82
N ARG A 292 -11.94 1.51 21.01
CA ARG A 292 -11.23 0.31 21.51
C ARG A 292 -9.72 0.44 21.56
N MET A 293 -9.13 1.30 20.74
CA MET A 293 -7.68 1.46 20.71
C MET A 293 -7.21 2.35 21.86
N LYS A 294 -6.00 2.07 22.35
CA LYS A 294 -5.33 2.96 23.29
C LYS A 294 -4.96 4.28 22.60
N PRO A 295 -4.93 5.42 23.33
CA PRO A 295 -4.52 6.72 22.78
C PRO A 295 -3.18 6.68 22.03
N GLU A 296 -2.20 5.97 22.59
CA GLU A 296 -0.87 5.80 22.01
C GLU A 296 -0.89 5.05 20.69
N ASP A 297 -1.70 3.98 20.58
CA ASP A 297 -1.83 3.21 19.36
C ASP A 297 -2.47 4.06 18.23
N ILE A 298 -3.41 4.95 18.57
CA ILE A 298 -4.02 5.90 17.62
C ILE A 298 -2.96 6.89 17.15
N ALA A 299 -2.20 7.48 18.08
CA ALA A 299 -1.14 8.43 17.76
C ALA A 299 -0.07 7.83 16.85
N ASP A 300 0.32 6.58 17.10
CA ASP A 300 1.25 5.83 16.27
C ASP A 300 0.72 5.58 14.87
N ARG A 301 -0.56 5.19 14.75
CA ARG A 301 -1.19 5.00 13.43
C ARG A 301 -1.24 6.29 12.64
N PHE A 302 -1.50 7.43 13.29
CA PHE A 302 -1.58 8.73 12.62
C PHE A 302 -0.19 9.21 12.20
N LEU A 303 0.83 9.04 13.06
CA LEU A 303 2.23 9.30 12.73
C LEU A 303 2.65 8.55 11.46
N LEU A 304 2.32 7.26 11.38
CA LEU A 304 2.60 6.44 10.19
C LEU A 304 1.79 6.85 8.98
N ALA A 305 0.52 7.22 9.15
CA ALA A 305 -0.29 7.68 8.03
C ALA A 305 0.31 8.94 7.38
N ALA A 306 0.76 9.90 8.20
CA ALA A 306 1.37 11.13 7.70
C ALA A 306 2.74 10.87 7.03
N LYS A 307 3.62 10.12 7.71
CA LYS A 307 5.00 9.82 7.27
C LYS A 307 5.06 8.83 6.10
N ASP A 308 4.38 7.70 6.23
CA ASP A 308 4.54 6.57 5.30
C ASP A 308 3.48 6.56 4.21
N ARG A 309 2.39 7.32 4.36
CA ARG A 309 1.24 7.27 3.45
C ARG A 309 0.77 8.63 2.97
N ASN A 310 1.51 9.70 3.25
CA ASN A 310 1.21 11.05 2.76
C ASN A 310 -0.21 11.54 3.10
N ILE A 311 -0.74 11.11 4.24
CA ILE A 311 -2.02 11.61 4.75
C ILE A 311 -1.81 13.01 5.34
N ARG A 312 -2.75 13.92 5.02
CA ARG A 312 -2.74 15.30 5.52
C ARG A 312 -4.03 15.68 6.22
N MET A 313 -5.07 14.83 6.15
CA MET A 313 -6.30 14.98 6.92
C MET A 313 -6.56 13.72 7.77
N PHE A 314 -6.80 13.92 9.06
CA PHE A 314 -7.24 12.87 9.97
C PHE A 314 -8.69 13.10 10.33
N PHE A 315 -9.57 12.23 9.86
CA PHE A 315 -11.00 12.28 10.12
C PHE A 315 -11.33 11.36 11.28
N LEU A 316 -11.90 11.96 12.32
CA LEU A 316 -12.24 11.34 13.58
C LEU A 316 -13.75 11.11 13.60
N ASN A 317 -14.15 9.84 13.62
CA ASN A 317 -15.55 9.47 13.81
C ASN A 317 -15.77 9.09 15.29
N GLY A 318 -16.96 9.38 15.79
CA GLY A 318 -17.43 9.00 17.11
C GLY A 318 -18.81 8.37 17.03
N ALA A 319 -19.08 7.35 17.84
CA ALA A 319 -20.44 6.83 17.95
C ALA A 319 -20.73 6.46 19.41
N PRO A 320 -21.95 6.68 19.89
CA PRO A 320 -22.36 6.18 21.19
C PRO A 320 -22.42 4.64 21.15
N ALA A 321 -22.04 4.00 22.26
CA ALA A 321 -22.16 2.57 22.44
C ALA A 321 -22.64 2.22 23.84
N SER A 322 -23.57 1.29 23.95
CA SER A 322 -24.01 0.76 25.23
C SER A 322 -22.92 -0.10 25.87
N SER A 323 -22.58 0.19 27.13
CA SER A 323 -21.67 -0.62 27.93
C SER A 323 -22.43 -1.25 29.09
N GLN A 324 -22.50 -2.59 29.12
CA GLN A 324 -23.09 -3.31 30.24
C GLN A 324 -22.23 -3.16 31.50
N ASP A 325 -20.91 -3.26 31.36
CA ASP A 325 -19.95 -3.13 32.47
C ASP A 325 -20.05 -1.77 33.18
N LYS A 326 -20.25 -0.69 32.41
CA LYS A 326 -20.41 0.67 32.95
C LYS A 326 -21.87 1.05 33.20
N SER A 327 -22.82 0.19 32.83
CA SER A 327 -24.27 0.46 32.91
C SER A 327 -24.66 1.83 32.33
N ALA A 328 -24.01 2.22 31.24
CA ALA A 328 -24.12 3.54 30.65
C ALA A 328 -23.87 3.50 29.14
N VAL A 329 -24.33 4.53 28.44
CA VAL A 329 -23.91 4.80 27.06
C VAL A 329 -22.57 5.54 27.12
N ILE A 330 -21.54 4.93 26.54
CA ILE A 330 -20.19 5.50 26.44
C ILE A 330 -19.96 6.06 25.04
N ASN A 331 -18.94 6.91 24.91
CA ASN A 331 -18.51 7.49 23.64
C ASN A 331 -16.98 7.59 23.60
N PRO A 332 -16.36 7.79 22.42
CA PRO A 332 -14.91 7.82 22.29
C PRO A 332 -14.28 9.21 22.46
N LEU A 333 -15.02 10.27 22.80
CA LEU A 333 -14.52 11.66 22.77
C LEU A 333 -13.29 11.86 23.65
N ASP A 334 -13.33 11.38 24.91
CA ASP A 334 -12.19 11.48 25.82
C ASP A 334 -10.95 10.74 25.30
N ASN A 335 -11.15 9.53 24.76
CA ASN A 335 -10.06 8.75 24.17
C ASN A 335 -9.43 9.48 22.98
N LEU A 336 -10.24 10.14 22.15
CA LEU A 336 -9.77 10.97 21.06
C LEU A 336 -8.98 12.18 21.56
N TYR A 337 -9.47 12.89 22.58
CA TYR A 337 -8.75 14.04 23.15
C TYR A 337 -7.40 13.63 23.73
N LEU A 338 -7.34 12.52 24.47
CA LEU A 338 -6.10 11.95 25.00
C LEU A 338 -5.15 11.52 23.87
N SER A 339 -5.68 10.94 22.78
CA SER A 339 -4.84 10.55 21.63
C SER A 339 -4.20 11.76 20.93
N LEU A 340 -4.87 12.91 20.91
CA LEU A 340 -4.39 14.13 20.25
C LEU A 340 -3.44 14.93 21.16
N LYS A 341 -3.84 15.19 22.41
CA LYS A 341 -3.07 15.98 23.40
C LYS A 341 -1.90 15.18 24.00
N GLY A 342 -2.12 13.90 24.28
CA GLY A 342 -1.23 13.08 25.11
C GLY A 342 -1.64 13.10 26.58
N GLU A 343 -1.06 12.20 27.37
CA GLU A 343 -1.31 12.02 28.81
C GLU A 343 0.00 11.61 29.50
N ASP A 344 0.16 11.95 30.79
CA ASP A 344 1.22 11.42 31.67
C ASP A 344 2.66 11.42 31.11
N GLY A 345 3.07 12.54 30.52
CA GLY A 345 4.42 12.71 29.96
C GLY A 345 4.62 12.08 28.57
N ASN A 346 3.62 11.39 28.04
CA ASN A 346 3.62 10.89 26.66
C ASN A 346 3.09 11.95 25.69
N LYS A 347 3.81 12.15 24.58
CA LYS A 347 3.40 13.07 23.51
C LYS A 347 2.16 12.54 22.80
N GLY A 348 1.13 13.35 22.65
CA GLY A 348 -0.02 13.06 21.80
C GLY A 348 0.29 13.19 20.30
N THR A 349 -0.69 12.87 19.47
CA THR A 349 -0.56 12.87 18.01
C THR A 349 -0.05 14.21 17.46
N ILE A 350 -0.56 15.33 17.98
CA ILE A 350 -0.22 16.67 17.50
C ILE A 350 1.27 16.94 17.68
N GLN A 351 1.77 16.72 18.89
CA GLN A 351 3.18 16.95 19.19
C GLN A 351 4.08 15.96 18.43
N ARG A 352 3.71 14.68 18.35
CA ARG A 352 4.48 13.66 17.60
C ARG A 352 4.59 14.01 16.11
N LEU A 353 3.51 14.49 15.51
CA LEU A 353 3.50 14.92 14.11
C LEU A 353 4.29 16.21 13.91
N ALA A 354 4.14 17.20 14.79
CA ALA A 354 4.92 18.43 14.75
C ALA A 354 6.43 18.16 14.83
N ASP A 355 6.85 17.29 15.76
CA ASP A 355 8.25 16.85 15.90
C ASP A 355 8.76 16.13 14.65
N ALA A 356 7.88 15.42 13.94
CA ALA A 356 8.19 14.76 12.67
C ALA A 356 8.16 15.70 11.44
N GLY A 357 7.94 17.00 11.64
CA GLY A 357 7.88 18.02 10.58
C GLY A 357 6.50 18.20 9.96
N PHE A 358 5.45 17.66 10.58
CA PHE A 358 4.05 17.76 10.16
C PHE A 358 3.25 18.62 11.14
N ALA A 359 3.39 19.93 11.02
CA ALA A 359 2.70 20.87 11.92
C ALA A 359 1.17 20.86 11.71
N PRO A 360 0.38 21.09 12.76
CA PRO A 360 -1.06 21.29 12.60
C PRO A 360 -1.34 22.54 11.74
N GLY A 361 -2.28 22.42 10.79
CA GLY A 361 -2.59 23.49 9.86
C GLY A 361 -3.69 23.12 8.87
N THR A 362 -3.77 23.89 7.77
CA THR A 362 -4.68 23.59 6.67
C THR A 362 -4.05 22.56 5.76
N ALA A 363 -4.76 21.47 5.47
CA ALA A 363 -4.22 20.49 4.55
C ALA A 363 -4.19 21.03 3.12
N GLU A 364 -3.01 21.02 2.52
CA GLU A 364 -2.75 21.53 1.17
C GLU A 364 -2.45 20.38 0.21
N PRO A 365 -2.81 20.50 -1.08
CA PRO A 365 -2.50 19.48 -2.05
C PRO A 365 -0.98 19.50 -2.31
N PHE A 366 -0.46 18.51 -3.01
CA PHE A 366 0.92 18.63 -3.47
C PHE A 366 1.03 19.73 -4.54
N ASP A 367 2.09 20.54 -4.45
CA ASP A 367 2.42 21.45 -5.52
C ASP A 367 3.04 20.64 -6.68
N ARG A 368 2.34 20.67 -7.81
CA ARG A 368 2.62 19.82 -8.96
C ARG A 368 3.34 20.62 -10.03
N GLU A 369 4.65 20.41 -10.10
CA GLU A 369 5.40 20.71 -11.30
C GLU A 369 5.54 19.44 -12.15
N TYR A 370 5.07 19.50 -13.40
CA TYR A 370 5.34 18.45 -14.40
C TYR A 370 6.21 19.01 -15.53
N PRO A 371 7.53 19.14 -15.32
CA PRO A 371 8.41 19.69 -16.33
C PRO A 371 8.39 18.87 -17.62
N SER A 372 8.52 19.55 -18.76
CA SER A 372 8.52 18.91 -20.09
C SER A 372 9.61 17.85 -20.26
N TRP A 373 10.76 18.01 -19.57
CA TRP A 373 11.87 17.05 -19.59
C TRP A 373 11.50 15.69 -19.00
N VAL A 374 10.52 15.62 -18.09
CA VAL A 374 10.07 14.36 -17.47
C VAL A 374 9.57 13.38 -18.54
N LYS A 375 8.83 13.89 -19.53
CA LYS A 375 8.28 13.07 -20.62
C LYS A 375 9.39 12.44 -21.47
N MET A 376 10.43 13.22 -21.80
CA MET A 376 11.56 12.74 -22.58
C MET A 376 12.36 11.67 -21.81
N LEU A 377 12.70 11.95 -20.55
CA LEU A 377 13.43 10.98 -19.71
C LEU A 377 12.61 9.70 -19.50
N LYS A 378 11.29 9.80 -19.31
CA LYS A 378 10.41 8.64 -19.20
C LYS A 378 10.49 7.73 -20.42
N GLY A 379 10.62 8.27 -21.63
CA GLY A 379 10.87 7.49 -22.84
C GLY A 379 12.17 6.68 -22.79
N ILE A 380 13.25 7.27 -22.26
CA ILE A 380 14.53 6.57 -22.06
C ILE A 380 14.39 5.47 -21.00
N VAL A 381 13.65 5.73 -19.91
CA VAL A 381 13.33 4.75 -18.87
C VAL A 381 12.55 3.56 -19.46
N VAL A 382 11.58 3.81 -20.34
CA VAL A 382 10.83 2.74 -21.05
C VAL A 382 11.77 1.85 -21.85
N ILE A 383 12.68 2.43 -22.66
CA ILE A 383 13.64 1.65 -23.45
C ILE A 383 14.56 0.83 -22.54
N GLY A 384 15.03 1.41 -21.43
CA GLY A 384 15.84 0.72 -20.44
C GLY A 384 15.12 -0.46 -19.78
N ALA A 385 13.83 -0.31 -19.45
CA ALA A 385 13.01 -1.38 -18.88
C ALA A 385 12.82 -2.54 -19.88
N ILE A 386 12.57 -2.23 -21.15
CA ILE A 386 12.47 -3.22 -22.22
C ILE A 386 13.80 -3.98 -22.38
N ALA A 387 14.93 -3.28 -22.34
CA ALA A 387 16.25 -3.90 -22.40
C ALA A 387 16.47 -4.89 -21.24
N LEU A 388 16.10 -4.51 -20.01
CA LEU A 388 16.22 -5.35 -18.83
C LEU A 388 15.32 -6.60 -18.90
N ILE A 389 14.10 -6.46 -19.39
CA ILE A 389 13.17 -7.59 -19.61
C ILE A 389 13.71 -8.53 -20.69
N ALA A 390 14.23 -7.99 -21.79
CA ALA A 390 14.84 -8.80 -22.85
C ALA A 390 16.07 -9.58 -22.34
N LEU A 391 16.88 -8.97 -21.46
CA LEU A 391 18.01 -9.64 -20.81
C LEU A 391 17.56 -10.83 -19.95
N LEU A 392 16.46 -10.69 -19.21
CA LEU A 392 15.86 -11.80 -18.45
C LEU A 392 15.43 -12.93 -19.40
N ILE A 393 14.64 -12.62 -20.43
CA ILE A 393 14.12 -13.63 -21.36
C ILE A 393 15.27 -14.37 -22.05
N ASN A 394 16.33 -13.67 -22.47
CA ASN A 394 17.51 -14.30 -23.06
C ASN A 394 18.29 -15.19 -22.06
N ALA A 395 18.13 -15.02 -20.75
CA ALA A 395 18.70 -15.95 -19.77
C ALA A 395 18.04 -17.35 -19.87
N PHE A 396 16.76 -17.42 -20.21
CA PHE A 396 16.02 -18.68 -20.41
C PHE A 396 16.05 -19.16 -21.87
N LEU A 397 16.10 -18.24 -22.83
CA LEU A 397 16.06 -18.53 -24.27
C LEU A 397 17.26 -17.89 -24.99
N PRO A 398 18.47 -18.46 -24.89
CA PRO A 398 19.66 -17.90 -25.53
C PRO A 398 19.49 -17.77 -27.04
N GLY A 399 19.81 -16.61 -27.60
CA GLY A 399 19.71 -16.36 -29.06
C GLY A 399 18.53 -15.48 -29.48
N THR A 400 17.62 -15.16 -28.56
CA THR A 400 16.39 -14.40 -28.84
C THR A 400 16.46 -12.90 -28.49
N LEU A 401 17.56 -12.44 -27.88
CA LEU A 401 17.67 -11.12 -27.24
C LEU A 401 17.26 -9.96 -28.16
N ILE A 402 17.82 -9.89 -29.38
CA ILE A 402 17.55 -8.79 -30.33
C ILE A 402 16.08 -8.81 -30.76
N ALA A 403 15.54 -9.99 -31.07
CA ALA A 403 14.15 -10.14 -31.49
C ALA A 403 13.17 -9.73 -30.38
N VAL A 404 13.40 -10.21 -29.15
CA VAL A 404 12.60 -9.88 -27.97
C VAL A 404 12.67 -8.38 -27.65
N PHE A 405 13.84 -7.77 -27.78
CA PHE A 405 14.00 -6.32 -27.57
C PHE A 405 13.19 -5.50 -28.60
N LEU A 406 13.29 -5.84 -29.88
CA LEU A 406 12.53 -5.15 -30.95
C LEU A 406 11.02 -5.38 -30.81
N LEU A 407 10.59 -6.60 -30.48
CA LEU A 407 9.19 -6.90 -30.16
C LEU A 407 8.72 -6.12 -28.93
N GLY A 408 9.57 -5.98 -27.92
CA GLY A 408 9.28 -5.19 -26.73
C GLY A 408 9.09 -3.70 -27.04
N ILE A 409 9.88 -3.13 -27.95
CA ILE A 409 9.70 -1.75 -28.43
C ILE A 409 8.36 -1.61 -29.17
N ALA A 410 8.08 -2.49 -30.14
CA ALA A 410 6.86 -2.44 -30.91
C ALA A 410 5.61 -2.63 -30.03
N GLY A 411 5.64 -3.62 -29.12
CA GLY A 411 4.57 -3.88 -28.17
C GLY A 411 4.36 -2.72 -27.19
N SER A 412 5.44 -2.10 -26.72
CA SER A 412 5.36 -0.92 -25.84
C SER A 412 4.79 0.30 -26.56
N ALA A 413 5.13 0.51 -27.83
CA ALA A 413 4.54 1.56 -28.65
C ALA A 413 3.03 1.33 -28.86
N GLY A 414 2.61 0.09 -29.12
CA GLY A 414 1.18 -0.27 -29.21
C GLY A 414 0.44 -0.04 -27.90
N LEU A 415 1.00 -0.48 -26.77
CA LEU A 415 0.42 -0.26 -25.45
C LEU A 415 0.38 1.22 -25.06
N TYR A 416 1.35 2.04 -25.47
CA TYR A 416 1.33 3.48 -25.22
C TYR A 416 0.10 4.15 -25.84
N VAL A 417 -0.28 3.72 -27.05
CA VAL A 417 -1.48 4.22 -27.75
C VAL A 417 -2.77 3.71 -27.11
N LEU A 418 -2.79 2.46 -26.65
CA LEU A 418 -3.98 1.84 -26.04
C LEU A 418 -4.22 2.32 -24.60
N SER A 419 -3.18 2.29 -23.76
CA SER A 419 -3.22 2.71 -22.36
C SER A 419 -1.82 2.94 -21.79
N SER A 420 -1.45 4.21 -21.61
CA SER A 420 -0.18 4.58 -20.95
C SER A 420 -0.06 4.00 -19.54
N SER A 421 -1.16 3.91 -18.78
CA SER A 421 -1.10 3.36 -17.42
C SER A 421 -0.78 1.86 -17.41
N VAL A 422 -1.35 1.09 -18.34
CA VAL A 422 -1.08 -0.35 -18.46
C VAL A 422 0.36 -0.58 -18.89
N LEU A 423 0.87 0.22 -19.85
CA LEU A 423 2.28 0.18 -20.24
C LEU A 423 3.21 0.41 -19.04
N GLU A 424 2.98 1.48 -18.29
CA GLU A 424 3.80 1.86 -17.14
C GLU A 424 3.82 0.76 -16.08
N GLN A 425 2.65 0.21 -15.73
CA GLN A 425 2.54 -0.87 -14.76
C GLN A 425 3.21 -2.16 -15.26
N ALA A 426 3.00 -2.53 -16.53
CA ALA A 426 3.59 -3.73 -17.11
C ALA A 426 5.11 -3.67 -17.16
N LEU A 427 5.68 -2.53 -17.57
CA LEU A 427 7.13 -2.34 -17.63
C LEU A 427 7.76 -2.23 -16.23
N ALA A 428 7.10 -1.55 -15.29
CA ALA A 428 7.58 -1.49 -13.90
C ALA A 428 7.57 -2.87 -13.25
N LEU A 429 6.51 -3.65 -13.46
CA LEU A 429 6.40 -5.04 -13.00
C LEU A 429 7.47 -5.91 -13.67
N GLY A 430 7.63 -5.81 -14.99
CA GLY A 430 8.61 -6.57 -15.75
C GLY A 430 10.05 -6.26 -15.31
N ALA A 431 10.41 -5.00 -15.13
CA ALA A 431 11.71 -4.59 -14.59
C ALA A 431 11.91 -5.07 -13.14
N GLY A 432 10.86 -4.94 -12.30
CA GLY A 432 10.82 -5.37 -10.91
C GLY A 432 10.99 -6.88 -10.72
N ILE A 433 10.55 -7.69 -11.69
CA ILE A 433 10.80 -9.13 -11.73
C ILE A 433 12.20 -9.42 -12.29
N SER A 434 12.59 -8.70 -13.35
CA SER A 434 13.79 -9.00 -14.14
C SER A 434 15.09 -8.76 -13.38
N ALA A 435 15.25 -7.62 -12.70
CA ALA A 435 16.48 -7.30 -11.98
C ALA A 435 16.82 -8.31 -10.86
N PRO A 436 15.92 -8.59 -9.88
CA PRO A 436 16.22 -9.55 -8.82
C PRO A 436 16.35 -10.98 -9.36
N THR A 437 15.59 -11.36 -10.39
CA THR A 437 15.74 -12.70 -11.00
C THR A 437 17.10 -12.87 -11.66
N LEU A 438 17.56 -11.86 -12.44
CA LEU A 438 18.89 -11.87 -13.04
C LEU A 438 20.01 -11.86 -12.00
N ALA A 439 19.84 -11.13 -10.89
CA ALA A 439 20.78 -11.11 -9.77
C ALA A 439 20.93 -12.50 -9.12
N LEU A 440 19.80 -13.17 -8.87
CA LEU A 440 19.76 -14.50 -8.28
C LEU A 440 20.30 -15.57 -9.25
N ILE A 441 19.94 -15.51 -10.53
CA ILE A 441 20.52 -16.38 -11.57
C ILE A 441 22.05 -16.19 -11.63
N TRP A 442 22.52 -14.94 -11.57
CA TRP A 442 23.95 -14.64 -11.59
C TRP A 442 24.68 -15.28 -10.40
N VAL A 443 24.18 -15.13 -9.18
CA VAL A 443 24.84 -15.70 -8.00
C VAL A 443 24.74 -17.23 -7.96
N MET A 444 23.59 -17.79 -8.36
CA MET A 444 23.41 -19.24 -8.46
C MET A 444 24.40 -19.86 -9.45
N ASN A 445 24.58 -19.26 -10.63
CA ASN A 445 25.57 -19.73 -11.61
C ASN A 445 27.00 -19.69 -11.05
N ARG A 446 27.35 -18.68 -10.25
CA ARG A 446 28.66 -18.57 -9.58
C ARG A 446 28.87 -19.63 -8.51
N ILE A 447 27.81 -19.95 -7.75
CA ILE A 447 27.82 -21.07 -6.79
C ILE A 447 28.01 -22.37 -7.56
N TYR A 448 27.19 -22.66 -8.57
CA TYR A 448 27.26 -23.88 -9.37
C TYR A 448 28.63 -24.11 -9.98
N SER A 449 29.21 -23.09 -10.64
CA SER A 449 30.54 -23.19 -11.27
C SER A 449 31.68 -23.50 -10.30
N ARG A 450 31.46 -23.29 -8.99
CA ARG A 450 32.44 -23.61 -7.94
C ARG A 450 32.13 -24.91 -7.19
N THR A 451 30.87 -25.34 -7.22
CA THR A 451 30.43 -26.59 -6.58
C THR A 451 30.51 -27.82 -7.51
N GLU A 452 30.54 -27.62 -8.83
CA GLU A 452 30.83 -28.68 -9.80
C GLU A 452 32.35 -28.74 -10.07
N GLY A 453 33.08 -29.50 -9.23
CA GLY A 453 34.47 -29.86 -9.49
C GLY A 453 34.58 -31.11 -10.38
N ASN A 454 35.63 -31.19 -11.20
CA ASN A 454 36.02 -32.44 -11.87
C ASN A 454 36.22 -33.54 -10.82
N GLN A 455 35.55 -34.69 -10.97
CA GLN A 455 35.83 -35.89 -10.18
C GLN A 455 37.32 -36.24 -10.33
N ARG A 456 38.12 -36.09 -9.27
CA ARG A 456 39.47 -36.67 -9.22
C ARG A 456 39.41 -37.97 -8.44
N PHE A 457 39.79 -39.07 -9.10
CA PHE A 457 40.05 -40.35 -8.43
C PHE A 457 41.20 -40.16 -7.44
N VAL A 458 40.96 -40.45 -6.17
CA VAL A 458 42.00 -40.53 -5.15
C VAL A 458 42.02 -41.97 -4.65
N GLY A 459 42.90 -42.79 -5.25
CA GLY A 459 43.09 -44.17 -4.83
C GLY A 459 43.78 -45.02 -5.90
N GLY A 460 45.10 -45.19 -5.76
CA GLY A 460 45.93 -46.08 -6.57
C GLY A 460 47.40 -45.68 -6.43
N ALA A 461 48.16 -46.45 -5.65
CA ALA A 461 49.56 -46.20 -5.34
C ALA A 461 50.46 -46.24 -6.58
N ASP A 462 51.49 -45.40 -6.57
CA ASP A 462 52.69 -45.40 -7.41
C ASP A 462 52.52 -45.60 -8.93
N TRP A 463 52.70 -44.53 -9.71
CA TRP A 463 53.47 -44.69 -10.95
C TRP A 463 54.20 -43.42 -11.39
N THR A 464 55.52 -43.53 -11.38
CA THR A 464 56.50 -42.60 -11.94
C THR A 464 56.39 -42.51 -13.46
N PHE A 465 56.52 -41.30 -14.00
CA PHE A 465 56.59 -41.07 -15.44
C PHE A 465 57.96 -41.54 -15.98
N ARG A 466 58.00 -42.59 -16.82
CA ARG A 466 59.09 -42.82 -17.78
C ARG A 466 58.57 -43.38 -19.11
N SER A 467 58.92 -42.63 -20.15
CA SER A 467 59.02 -42.85 -21.61
C SER A 467 58.75 -44.23 -22.25
N LYS A 468 58.11 -44.15 -23.44
CA LYS A 468 58.23 -44.98 -24.68
C LYS A 468 58.17 -46.51 -24.57
N GLU A 469 57.16 -47.14 -25.18
CA GLU A 469 57.26 -47.91 -26.43
C GLU A 469 55.94 -48.58 -26.87
N LYS A 470 55.95 -49.09 -28.10
CA LYS A 470 54.86 -49.60 -28.95
C LYS A 470 54.13 -50.84 -28.40
N GLY A 471 52.84 -50.91 -28.73
CA GLY A 471 52.21 -52.13 -29.24
C GLY A 471 51.46 -53.02 -28.24
N GLN A 472 50.35 -53.56 -28.75
CA GLN A 472 49.48 -54.61 -28.20
C GLN A 472 48.37 -54.18 -27.23
N GLY A 473 47.15 -54.49 -27.67
CA GLY A 473 45.92 -54.27 -26.92
C GLY A 473 45.84 -55.17 -25.71
N VAL A 474 45.40 -54.58 -24.60
CA VAL A 474 45.03 -55.30 -23.39
C VAL A 474 43.55 -55.00 -23.14
N VAL A 475 42.74 -56.04 -23.27
CA VAL A 475 41.34 -56.07 -22.83
C VAL A 475 41.35 -56.04 -21.31
N ILE A 476 40.71 -55.03 -20.70
CA ILE A 476 40.48 -55.01 -19.26
C ILE A 476 39.07 -55.54 -19.00
N PRO A 477 38.89 -56.57 -18.14
CA PRO A 477 37.60 -57.18 -17.90
C PRO A 477 36.72 -56.28 -17.03
N LEU A 478 35.43 -56.24 -17.39
CA LEU A 478 34.37 -55.73 -16.53
C LEU A 478 34.26 -56.66 -15.32
N SER A 479 34.66 -56.18 -14.13
CA SER A 479 34.22 -56.78 -12.87
C SER A 479 33.63 -55.71 -11.98
N SER A 480 32.33 -55.85 -11.77
CA SER A 480 31.52 -55.15 -10.79
C SER A 480 31.81 -55.67 -9.39
N SER A 481 32.23 -54.81 -8.48
CA SER A 481 31.86 -54.78 -7.06
C SER A 481 32.88 -53.95 -6.28
N GLY A 482 32.39 -53.13 -5.34
CA GLY A 482 33.23 -52.49 -4.35
C GLY A 482 33.31 -50.97 -4.50
N ASP A 483 32.65 -50.31 -3.56
CA ASP A 483 32.54 -48.88 -3.31
C ASP A 483 33.93 -48.25 -2.99
N ALA A 484 34.84 -48.21 -3.96
CA ALA A 484 36.19 -47.70 -3.79
C ALA A 484 36.24 -46.17 -4.03
N GLY A 485 35.86 -45.42 -2.99
CA GLY A 485 36.60 -44.22 -2.58
C GLY A 485 36.63 -43.00 -3.51
N SER A 486 35.52 -42.62 -4.15
CA SER A 486 35.41 -41.25 -4.70
C SER A 486 35.06 -40.25 -3.57
N LYS A 487 36.08 -39.75 -2.85
CA LYS A 487 35.87 -38.62 -1.94
C LYS A 487 35.81 -37.32 -2.74
N TRP A 488 34.69 -36.61 -2.65
CA TRP A 488 34.56 -35.23 -3.10
C TRP A 488 35.47 -34.34 -2.24
N VAL A 489 36.71 -34.14 -2.68
CA VAL A 489 37.62 -33.18 -2.05
C VAL A 489 37.35 -31.82 -2.68
N PHE A 490 36.42 -31.07 -2.10
CA PHE A 490 36.44 -29.62 -2.26
C PHE A 490 37.71 -29.12 -1.58
N GLU A 491 38.59 -28.39 -2.27
CA GLU A 491 39.58 -27.56 -1.60
C GLU A 491 38.81 -26.55 -0.75
N GLY A 492 38.69 -26.83 0.54
CA GLY A 492 37.91 -26.01 1.46
C GLY A 492 38.49 -24.62 1.51
N LEU A 493 37.82 -23.65 0.87
CA LEU A 493 38.21 -22.25 0.96
C LEU A 493 38.26 -21.85 2.45
N PRO A 494 39.34 -21.18 2.90
CA PRO A 494 39.43 -20.73 4.28
C PRO A 494 38.25 -19.83 4.62
N ALA A 495 37.77 -19.89 5.86
CA ALA A 495 36.57 -19.18 6.31
C ALA A 495 36.60 -17.68 5.95
N ARG A 496 37.77 -17.03 6.07
CA ARG A 496 38.00 -15.64 5.66
C ARG A 496 37.71 -15.38 4.18
N ARG A 497 38.18 -16.26 3.27
CA ARG A 497 37.91 -16.13 1.82
C ARG A 497 36.45 -16.41 1.49
N ARG A 498 35.81 -17.38 2.18
CA ARG A 498 34.38 -17.65 2.02
C ARG A 498 33.52 -16.47 2.44
N LEU A 499 33.83 -15.86 3.58
CA LEU A 499 33.14 -14.67 4.08
C LEU A 499 33.30 -13.49 3.11
N GLY A 500 34.52 -13.21 2.63
CA GLY A 500 34.76 -12.14 1.66
C GLY A 500 33.99 -12.33 0.35
N LEU A 501 33.95 -13.56 -0.18
CA LEU A 501 33.17 -13.89 -1.38
C LEU A 501 31.66 -13.78 -1.14
N ALA A 502 31.15 -14.32 -0.03
CA ALA A 502 29.74 -14.26 0.31
C ALA A 502 29.24 -12.82 0.47
N PHE A 503 30.02 -11.97 1.14
CA PHE A 503 29.70 -10.55 1.29
C PHE A 503 29.77 -9.78 -0.04
N SER A 504 30.79 -10.03 -0.86
CA SER A 504 30.88 -9.43 -2.19
C SER A 504 29.69 -9.83 -3.08
N TRP A 505 29.30 -11.10 -3.07
CA TRP A 505 28.13 -11.57 -3.80
C TRP A 505 26.83 -11.01 -3.26
N PHE A 506 26.69 -10.88 -1.94
CA PHE A 506 25.54 -10.22 -1.33
C PHE A 506 25.39 -8.78 -1.82
N ILE A 507 26.48 -7.99 -1.85
CA ILE A 507 26.46 -6.62 -2.37
C ILE A 507 26.10 -6.60 -3.85
N VAL A 508 26.71 -7.45 -4.68
CA VAL A 508 26.41 -7.47 -6.12
C VAL A 508 24.96 -7.85 -6.39
N VAL A 509 24.42 -8.85 -5.68
CA VAL A 509 23.01 -9.24 -5.80
C VAL A 509 22.09 -8.11 -5.37
N ALA A 510 22.43 -7.39 -4.29
CA ALA A 510 21.67 -6.22 -3.84
C ALA A 510 21.69 -5.10 -4.89
N LEU A 511 22.86 -4.72 -5.38
CA LEU A 511 23.01 -3.68 -6.42
C LEU A 511 22.27 -4.05 -7.70
N MET A 512 22.37 -5.31 -8.17
CA MET A 512 21.66 -5.78 -9.34
C MET A 512 20.14 -5.75 -9.13
N SER A 513 19.64 -6.11 -7.95
CA SER A 513 18.20 -6.02 -7.63
C SER A 513 17.71 -4.57 -7.57
N LEU A 514 18.54 -3.67 -7.03
CA LEU A 514 18.22 -2.23 -6.93
C LEU A 514 18.16 -1.52 -8.30
N ILE A 515 18.70 -2.11 -9.38
CA ILE A 515 18.52 -1.59 -10.75
C ILE A 515 17.03 -1.47 -11.10
N ALA A 516 16.16 -2.34 -10.57
CA ALA A 516 14.71 -2.25 -10.79
C ALA A 516 14.08 -0.99 -10.18
N VAL A 517 14.62 -0.49 -9.07
CA VAL A 517 13.97 0.56 -8.26
C VAL A 517 13.77 1.86 -9.05
N PRO A 518 14.79 2.40 -9.76
CA PRO A 518 14.62 3.55 -10.65
C PRO A 518 13.58 3.34 -11.75
N TYR A 519 13.43 2.13 -12.29
CA TYR A 519 12.36 1.86 -13.25
C TYR A 519 10.98 1.94 -12.61
N VAL A 520 10.81 1.40 -11.39
CA VAL A 520 9.52 1.43 -10.70
C VAL A 520 9.09 2.87 -10.44
N PHE A 521 9.91 3.70 -9.79
CA PHE A 521 9.51 5.08 -9.50
C PHE A 521 9.56 6.00 -10.73
N GLY A 522 10.41 5.72 -11.72
CA GLY A 522 10.51 6.51 -12.95
C GLY A 522 9.35 6.29 -13.90
N LEU A 523 8.81 5.06 -13.97
CA LEU A 523 7.61 4.74 -14.75
C LEU A 523 6.33 5.12 -14.02
N LEU A 524 6.27 4.90 -12.71
CA LEU A 524 5.09 5.14 -11.86
C LEU A 524 5.19 6.49 -11.13
N ASN A 525 5.53 7.54 -11.86
CA ASN A 525 5.72 8.90 -11.35
C ASN A 525 4.46 9.79 -11.44
N ASN A 526 3.35 9.27 -11.95
CA ASN A 526 2.11 10.04 -12.07
C ASN A 526 1.50 10.29 -10.68
N ILE A 527 1.00 11.50 -10.44
CA ILE A 527 0.35 11.92 -9.20
C ILE A 527 -0.86 11.03 -8.84
N THR A 528 -1.51 10.41 -9.83
CA THR A 528 -2.60 9.44 -9.60
C THR A 528 -2.19 8.30 -8.66
N TYR A 529 -0.94 7.83 -8.75
CA TYR A 529 -0.43 6.77 -7.87
C TYR A 529 -0.11 7.27 -6.46
N MET A 530 0.39 8.52 -6.34
CA MET A 530 0.64 9.15 -5.03
C MET A 530 -0.67 9.45 -4.28
N LEU A 531 -1.71 9.83 -5.03
CA LEU A 531 -3.06 10.09 -4.55
C LEU A 531 -3.88 8.81 -4.32
N VAL A 532 -3.36 7.65 -4.71
CA VAL A 532 -4.02 6.32 -4.61
C VAL A 532 -5.32 6.25 -5.41
N LEU A 533 -5.51 7.17 -6.38
CA LEU A 533 -6.53 7.06 -7.42
C LEU A 533 -6.26 5.88 -8.36
N GLN A 534 -4.98 5.55 -8.52
CA GLN A 534 -4.55 4.32 -9.17
C GLN A 534 -3.61 3.53 -8.25
N GLN A 535 -3.84 2.23 -8.16
CA GLN A 535 -2.98 1.32 -7.42
C GLN A 535 -2.18 0.45 -8.38
N PHE A 536 -0.96 0.10 -7.99
CA PHE A 536 -0.11 -0.81 -8.75
C PHE A 536 -0.65 -2.24 -8.68
N ARG A 537 -1.21 -2.73 -9.78
CA ARG A 537 -1.80 -4.08 -9.88
C ARG A 537 -0.74 -5.12 -10.22
N GLY A 538 0.19 -5.36 -9.30
CA GLY A 538 1.29 -6.29 -9.52
C GLY A 538 2.07 -6.71 -8.28
N VAL A 539 1.72 -6.16 -7.11
CA VAL A 539 2.43 -6.39 -5.84
C VAL A 539 2.56 -7.88 -5.53
N SER A 540 1.48 -8.65 -5.60
CA SER A 540 1.53 -10.10 -5.31
C SER A 540 2.44 -10.87 -6.29
N LEU A 541 2.48 -10.46 -7.55
CA LEU A 541 3.32 -11.12 -8.55
C LEU A 541 4.82 -10.84 -8.33
N LEU A 542 5.19 -9.64 -7.86
CA LEU A 542 6.58 -9.29 -7.50
C LEU A 542 7.15 -10.21 -6.41
N HIS A 543 6.30 -10.69 -5.50
CA HIS A 543 6.72 -11.56 -4.41
C HIS A 543 6.91 -13.02 -4.82
N LEU A 544 6.26 -13.47 -5.90
CA LEU A 544 6.24 -14.87 -6.31
C LEU A 544 7.08 -15.13 -7.56
N ALA A 545 6.95 -14.29 -8.59
CA ALA A 545 7.49 -14.57 -9.91
C ALA A 545 9.03 -14.73 -9.91
N PRO A 546 9.83 -13.89 -9.23
CA PRO A 546 11.28 -14.08 -9.20
C PRO A 546 11.70 -15.39 -8.51
N ILE A 547 11.02 -15.78 -7.42
CA ILE A 547 11.30 -17.06 -6.74
C ILE A 547 11.00 -18.22 -7.70
N ALA A 548 9.84 -18.20 -8.36
CA ALA A 548 9.43 -19.22 -9.31
C ALA A 548 10.37 -19.30 -10.51
N LEU A 549 10.75 -18.16 -11.11
CA LEU A 549 11.65 -18.08 -12.25
C LEU A 549 13.06 -18.59 -11.89
N VAL A 550 13.58 -18.24 -10.71
CA VAL A 550 14.87 -18.77 -10.24
C VAL A 550 14.78 -20.27 -10.00
N ALA A 551 13.71 -20.76 -9.40
CA ALA A 551 13.52 -22.20 -9.20
C ALA A 551 13.47 -22.96 -10.55
N ILE A 552 12.73 -22.44 -11.53
CA ILE A 552 12.68 -22.97 -12.92
C ILE A 552 14.08 -22.95 -13.53
N TYR A 553 14.81 -21.84 -13.41
CA TYR A 553 16.16 -21.72 -13.96
C TYR A 553 17.11 -22.76 -13.33
N VAL A 554 17.11 -22.85 -12.01
CA VAL A 554 17.96 -23.79 -11.27
C VAL A 554 17.62 -25.24 -11.63
N VAL A 555 16.35 -25.61 -11.73
CA VAL A 555 15.95 -26.99 -12.04
C VAL A 555 16.32 -27.38 -13.48
N PHE A 556 16.02 -26.52 -14.45
CA PHE A 556 16.08 -26.89 -15.87
C PHE A 556 17.36 -26.44 -16.59
N TYR A 557 17.99 -25.35 -16.16
CA TYR A 557 19.08 -24.72 -16.91
C TYR A 557 20.47 -24.90 -16.28
N THR A 558 20.57 -25.58 -15.14
CA THR A 558 21.87 -25.96 -14.52
C THR A 558 22.29 -27.38 -14.95
N GLY A 559 23.13 -27.48 -15.99
CA GLY A 559 23.72 -28.75 -16.47
C GLY A 559 23.67 -28.93 -18.00
N HIS A 560 24.24 -30.04 -18.50
CA HIS A 560 24.50 -30.25 -19.94
C HIS A 560 23.28 -30.64 -20.82
N ALA A 561 22.07 -30.83 -20.27
CA ALA A 561 20.87 -31.13 -21.09
C ALA A 561 19.54 -30.86 -20.34
N PRO A 562 18.87 -29.71 -20.57
CA PRO A 562 17.60 -29.34 -19.91
C PRO A 562 16.47 -30.37 -20.15
N ILE A 563 16.31 -30.78 -21.41
CA ILE A 563 15.23 -31.65 -21.88
C ILE A 563 15.35 -33.06 -21.29
N ALA A 564 16.58 -33.58 -21.16
CA ALA A 564 16.83 -34.89 -20.56
C ALA A 564 16.47 -34.92 -19.06
N ARG A 565 16.69 -33.79 -18.34
CA ARG A 565 16.35 -33.68 -16.92
C ARG A 565 14.84 -33.60 -16.70
N ILE A 566 14.11 -32.88 -17.56
CA ILE A 566 12.63 -32.84 -17.54
C ILE A 566 12.07 -34.25 -17.69
N ARG A 567 12.54 -34.99 -18.70
CA ARG A 567 12.08 -36.36 -18.94
C ARG A 567 12.39 -37.27 -17.74
N LYS A 568 13.56 -37.13 -17.12
CA LYS A 568 13.95 -37.88 -15.92
C LYS A 568 13.11 -37.52 -14.69
N MET A 569 12.75 -36.24 -14.51
CA MET A 569 11.95 -35.76 -13.38
C MET A 569 10.47 -36.16 -13.50
N LEU A 570 9.94 -36.19 -14.73
CA LEU A 570 8.60 -36.69 -15.00
C LEU A 570 8.53 -38.23 -14.91
N SER A 571 9.65 -38.94 -15.10
CA SER A 571 9.70 -40.40 -14.97
C SER A 571 10.08 -40.88 -13.56
N THR A 572 10.36 -39.99 -12.61
CA THR A 572 10.61 -40.39 -11.21
C THR A 572 9.30 -40.69 -10.48
N PRO A 573 9.18 -41.84 -9.80
CA PRO A 573 7.98 -42.16 -9.03
C PRO A 573 7.80 -41.16 -7.87
N ILE A 574 6.57 -40.66 -7.71
CA ILE A 574 6.24 -39.70 -6.65
C ILE A 574 6.16 -40.46 -5.32
N ASN A 575 7.09 -40.19 -4.41
CA ASN A 575 7.05 -40.73 -3.05
C ASN A 575 6.16 -39.86 -2.14
N VAL A 576 5.51 -40.45 -1.14
CA VAL A 576 4.68 -39.75 -0.12
C VAL A 576 5.46 -38.60 0.52
N LEU A 577 6.77 -38.78 0.77
CA LEU A 577 7.63 -37.73 1.31
C LEU A 577 7.68 -36.49 0.41
N MET A 578 7.72 -36.66 -0.92
CA MET A 578 7.69 -35.54 -1.87
C MET A 578 6.34 -34.81 -1.85
N VAL A 579 5.24 -35.55 -1.69
CA VAL A 579 3.89 -34.97 -1.56
C VAL A 579 3.78 -34.16 -0.26
N VAL A 580 4.25 -34.70 0.85
CA VAL A 580 4.24 -34.02 2.16
C VAL A 580 5.11 -32.75 2.12
N VAL A 581 6.33 -32.83 1.58
CA VAL A 581 7.20 -31.66 1.42
C VAL A 581 6.57 -30.62 0.49
N GLY A 582 5.95 -31.06 -0.62
CA GLY A 582 5.23 -30.19 -1.54
C GLY A 582 4.08 -29.44 -0.84
N LEU A 583 3.26 -30.16 -0.06
CA LEU A 583 2.18 -29.57 0.74
C LEU A 583 2.69 -28.54 1.74
N ILE A 584 3.79 -28.83 2.45
CA ILE A 584 4.40 -27.89 3.40
C ILE A 584 4.88 -26.62 2.67
N VAL A 585 5.53 -26.76 1.51
CA VAL A 585 5.99 -25.60 0.72
C VAL A 585 4.82 -24.75 0.22
N VAL A 586 3.74 -25.39 -0.26
CA VAL A 586 2.52 -24.67 -0.70
C VAL A 586 1.85 -23.97 0.48
N ALA A 587 1.70 -24.64 1.63
CA ALA A 587 1.13 -24.03 2.83
C ALA A 587 1.97 -22.85 3.34
N ALA A 588 3.30 -22.99 3.38
CA ALA A 588 4.22 -21.91 3.74
C ALA A 588 4.14 -20.73 2.74
N GLY A 589 4.03 -21.02 1.45
CA GLY A 589 3.85 -20.01 0.41
C GLY A 589 2.52 -19.25 0.54
N MET A 590 1.41 -19.96 0.78
CA MET A 590 0.11 -19.34 1.02
C MET A 590 0.09 -18.49 2.30
N TYR A 591 0.68 -19.00 3.39
CA TYR A 591 0.82 -18.24 4.63
C TYR A 591 1.64 -16.96 4.41
N TYR A 592 2.77 -17.05 3.70
CA TYR A 592 3.60 -15.90 3.34
C TYR A 592 2.79 -14.85 2.54
N LEU A 593 2.06 -15.28 1.49
CA LEU A 593 1.23 -14.39 0.67
C LEU A 593 0.12 -13.71 1.49
N SER A 594 -0.50 -14.45 2.43
CA SER A 594 -1.52 -13.90 3.33
C SER A 594 -0.96 -12.84 4.28
N ARG A 595 0.29 -13.01 4.74
CA ARG A 595 0.95 -12.09 5.67
C ARG A 595 1.58 -10.88 4.98
N THR A 596 1.82 -10.94 3.67
CA THR A 596 2.32 -9.80 2.88
C THR A 596 1.25 -8.74 2.56
N GLY A 597 0.00 -8.95 2.97
CA GLY A 597 -1.09 -7.98 2.85
C GLY A 597 -1.21 -6.97 4.01
N ASN A 598 -2.09 -5.98 3.85
CA ASN A 598 -2.26 -4.84 4.76
C ASN A 598 -3.00 -5.14 6.08
N GLU A 599 -3.35 -6.39 6.37
CA GLU A 599 -4.21 -6.77 7.51
C GLU A 599 -3.54 -7.73 8.52
N GLY A 600 -2.23 -7.94 8.40
CA GLY A 600 -1.51 -8.84 9.32
C GLY A 600 -1.52 -8.34 10.77
N GLN A 601 -2.13 -9.12 11.67
CA GLN A 601 -2.09 -8.84 13.11
C GLN A 601 -0.64 -8.90 13.64
N THR A 602 -0.24 -7.89 14.42
CA THR A 602 1.09 -7.81 15.03
C THR A 602 1.11 -8.54 16.37
N LEU A 603 2.18 -9.28 16.64
CA LEU A 603 2.34 -9.92 17.94
C LEU A 603 2.54 -8.85 19.03
N PRO A 604 2.04 -9.04 20.27
CA PRO A 604 2.06 -7.99 21.30
C PRO A 604 3.46 -7.43 21.63
N PHE A 605 4.49 -8.26 21.56
CA PHE A 605 5.89 -7.88 21.82
C PHE A 605 6.57 -7.18 20.63
N GLU A 606 5.98 -7.20 19.43
CA GLU A 606 6.57 -6.53 18.26
C GLU A 606 6.44 -5.01 18.35
N ARG A 607 5.46 -4.48 19.09
CA ARG A 607 5.19 -3.03 19.18
C ARG A 607 6.31 -2.23 19.86
N PRO A 608 6.72 -2.52 21.11
CA PRO A 608 7.79 -1.76 21.77
C PRO A 608 9.12 -1.90 21.02
N PHE A 609 9.39 -3.05 20.40
CA PHE A 609 10.57 -3.25 19.58
C PHE A 609 10.55 -2.37 18.31
N ARG A 610 9.39 -2.24 17.66
CA ARG A 610 9.22 -1.37 16.48
C ARG A 610 9.31 0.10 16.83
N GLU A 611 8.74 0.51 17.96
CA GLU A 611 8.86 1.88 18.48
C GLU A 611 10.30 2.23 18.82
N TRP A 612 11.05 1.31 19.46
CA TRP A 612 12.48 1.50 19.71
C TRP A 612 13.28 1.67 18.41
N LEU A 613 12.99 0.85 17.39
CA LEU A 613 13.62 0.99 16.07
C LEU A 613 13.27 2.33 15.41
N GLU A 614 12.01 2.77 15.49
CA GLU A 614 11.61 4.07 14.96
C GLU A 614 12.25 5.24 15.72
N GLY A 615 12.28 5.19 17.05
CA GLY A 615 12.94 6.21 17.86
C GLY A 615 14.44 6.30 17.61
N THR A 616 15.08 5.17 17.27
CA THR A 616 16.52 5.11 16.98
C THR A 616 16.85 5.58 15.56
N PHE A 617 16.08 5.15 14.55
CA PHE A 617 16.41 5.37 13.13
C PHE A 617 15.53 6.41 12.43
N GLY A 618 14.50 6.94 13.08
CA GLY A 618 13.50 7.85 12.50
C GLY A 618 12.53 7.20 11.52
N VAL A 619 12.88 6.04 10.93
CA VAL A 619 12.08 5.28 9.97
C VAL A 619 12.03 3.82 10.38
N ARG A 620 10.84 3.20 10.34
CA ARG A 620 10.66 1.78 10.65
C ARG A 620 11.32 0.89 9.58
N PRO A 621 12.34 0.08 9.92
CA PRO A 621 12.89 -0.90 9.00
C PRO A 621 11.90 -2.07 8.80
N ARG A 622 11.96 -2.73 7.65
CA ARG A 622 11.12 -3.92 7.40
C ARG A 622 11.67 -5.11 8.17
N ASN A 623 10.98 -5.50 9.25
CA ASN A 623 11.36 -6.64 10.10
C ASN A 623 11.72 -7.92 9.30
N LYS A 624 10.95 -8.22 8.25
CA LYS A 624 11.20 -9.40 7.40
C LYS A 624 12.54 -9.36 6.65
N GLU A 625 13.03 -8.16 6.31
CA GLU A 625 14.28 -7.98 5.56
C GLU A 625 15.51 -8.23 6.44
N PHE A 626 15.57 -7.59 7.62
CA PHE A 626 16.75 -7.64 8.46
C PHE A 626 16.77 -8.78 9.49
N LEU A 627 15.62 -9.32 9.91
CA LEU A 627 15.58 -10.44 10.86
C LEU A 627 15.71 -11.80 10.19
N LEU A 628 15.21 -11.94 8.95
CA LEU A 628 15.10 -13.23 8.29
C LEU A 628 15.78 -13.23 6.92
N ALA A 629 15.36 -12.36 6.00
CA ALA A 629 15.70 -12.56 4.60
C ALA A 629 17.18 -12.27 4.25
N HIS A 630 17.68 -11.04 4.46
CA HIS A 630 19.07 -10.70 4.17
C HIS A 630 20.09 -11.50 5.01
N PRO A 631 19.86 -11.76 6.32
CA PRO A 631 20.73 -12.64 7.09
C PRO A 631 20.82 -14.05 6.50
N LEU A 632 19.69 -14.67 6.16
CA LEU A 632 19.66 -16.00 5.55
C LEU A 632 20.30 -16.02 4.17
N LEU A 633 20.15 -14.95 3.39
CA LEU A 633 20.84 -14.84 2.10
C LEU A 633 22.36 -14.87 2.32
N LEU A 634 22.88 -14.06 3.25
CA LEU A 634 24.32 -13.99 3.51
C LEU A 634 24.88 -15.32 4.06
N VAL A 635 24.17 -15.94 5.01
CA VAL A 635 24.49 -17.27 5.55
C VAL A 635 24.44 -18.32 4.43
N GLY A 636 23.42 -18.28 3.58
CA GLY A 636 23.24 -19.19 2.46
C GLY A 636 24.38 -19.10 1.45
N LEU A 637 24.80 -17.88 1.10
CA LEU A 637 25.95 -17.64 0.21
C LEU A 637 27.26 -18.16 0.83
N PHE A 638 27.46 -17.95 2.14
CA PHE A 638 28.64 -18.47 2.86
C PHE A 638 28.66 -20.00 2.92
N ALA A 639 27.53 -20.62 3.25
CA ALA A 639 27.40 -22.06 3.37
C ALA A 639 27.44 -22.76 2.01
N ALA A 640 26.89 -22.16 0.95
CA ALA A 640 26.88 -22.72 -0.41
C ALA A 640 28.28 -22.88 -1.02
N LEU A 641 29.27 -22.13 -0.53
CA LEU A 641 30.68 -22.29 -0.90
C LEU A 641 31.33 -23.57 -0.33
N ARG A 642 30.64 -24.29 0.56
CA ARG A 642 31.13 -25.55 1.17
C ARG A 642 30.12 -26.70 1.07
N TYR A 643 28.83 -26.40 1.19
CA TYR A 643 27.76 -27.38 1.23
C TYR A 643 26.82 -27.23 0.05
N ARG A 644 26.68 -28.29 -0.75
CA ARG A 644 25.82 -28.28 -1.94
C ARG A 644 24.35 -28.03 -1.63
N ALA A 645 23.85 -28.37 -0.44
CA ALA A 645 22.44 -28.19 -0.04
C ALA A 645 22.08 -26.75 0.41
N ALA A 646 23.07 -25.88 0.61
CA ALA A 646 22.83 -24.53 1.15
C ALA A 646 22.19 -23.53 0.16
N TRP A 647 21.95 -23.93 -1.10
CA TRP A 647 21.16 -23.14 -2.06
C TRP A 647 19.72 -22.88 -1.59
N LEU A 648 19.17 -23.74 -0.72
CA LEU A 648 17.83 -23.52 -0.13
C LEU A 648 17.78 -22.23 0.71
N PHE A 649 18.85 -21.91 1.44
CA PHE A 649 18.96 -20.65 2.18
C PHE A 649 19.05 -19.44 1.25
N VAL A 650 19.66 -19.59 0.07
CA VAL A 650 19.70 -18.53 -0.96
C VAL A 650 18.31 -18.28 -1.54
N ILE A 651 17.50 -19.32 -1.72
CA ILE A 651 16.10 -19.19 -2.16
C ILE A 651 15.26 -18.48 -1.10
N ILE A 652 15.33 -18.90 0.17
CA ILE A 652 14.58 -18.23 1.25
C ILE A 652 15.06 -16.79 1.42
N GLY A 653 16.38 -16.58 1.40
CA GLY A 653 16.97 -15.25 1.50
C GLY A 653 16.67 -14.33 0.30
N SER A 654 16.28 -14.89 -0.84
CA SER A 654 15.85 -14.11 -2.00
C SER A 654 14.64 -13.22 -1.71
N ILE A 655 13.80 -13.59 -0.73
CA ILE A 655 12.68 -12.77 -0.25
C ILE A 655 13.13 -11.33 0.08
N GLY A 656 14.35 -11.15 0.59
CA GLY A 656 14.90 -9.84 0.92
C GLY A 656 15.13 -9.00 -0.33
N GLN A 657 15.65 -9.61 -1.39
CA GLN A 657 15.87 -8.95 -2.68
C GLN A 657 14.55 -8.49 -3.32
N LEU A 658 13.49 -9.28 -3.15
CA LEU A 658 12.15 -8.97 -3.65
C LEU A 658 11.49 -7.89 -2.83
N SER A 659 11.63 -7.96 -1.51
CA SER A 659 11.10 -6.97 -0.58
C SER A 659 11.70 -5.58 -0.81
N MET A 660 12.98 -5.50 -1.22
CA MET A 660 13.59 -4.22 -1.60
C MET A 660 12.84 -3.54 -2.75
N VAL A 661 12.56 -4.28 -3.83
CA VAL A 661 11.82 -3.74 -4.99
C VAL A 661 10.37 -3.43 -4.63
N ASP A 662 9.73 -4.34 -3.88
CA ASP A 662 8.36 -4.17 -3.39
C ASP A 662 8.15 -2.92 -2.51
N THR A 663 9.18 -2.53 -1.75
CA THR A 663 9.14 -1.29 -0.96
C THR A 663 8.85 -0.06 -1.83
N PHE A 664 9.28 -0.06 -3.09
CA PHE A 664 9.02 1.02 -4.06
C PHE A 664 7.74 0.81 -4.88
N ALA A 665 7.16 -0.39 -4.87
CA ALA A 665 5.86 -0.67 -5.50
C ALA A 665 4.69 -0.05 -4.72
N HIS A 666 4.89 0.29 -3.44
CA HIS A 666 3.96 1.03 -2.60
C HIS A 666 4.12 2.55 -2.84
N ILE A 667 3.69 3.01 -4.01
CA ILE A 667 3.98 4.35 -4.54
C ILE A 667 3.47 5.49 -3.64
N HIS A 668 2.47 5.24 -2.81
CA HIS A 668 1.96 6.24 -1.87
C HIS A 668 2.96 6.59 -0.75
N THR A 669 3.93 5.70 -0.47
CA THR A 669 4.99 5.97 0.49
C THR A 669 6.03 6.92 -0.10
N PRO A 670 6.44 7.97 0.63
CA PRO A 670 7.45 8.89 0.14
C PRO A 670 8.74 8.18 -0.27
N LEU A 671 9.32 8.61 -1.38
CA LEU A 671 10.47 7.94 -1.99
C LEU A 671 11.67 7.91 -1.03
N HIS A 672 11.91 8.99 -0.30
CA HIS A 672 13.00 9.06 0.69
C HIS A 672 12.83 8.08 1.86
N ILE A 673 11.60 7.87 2.35
CA ILE A 673 11.30 6.90 3.40
C ILE A 673 11.59 5.48 2.91
N SER A 674 11.15 5.16 1.68
CA SER A 674 11.42 3.87 1.04
C SER A 674 12.91 3.61 0.86
N ILE A 675 13.69 4.62 0.46
CA ILE A 675 15.16 4.54 0.34
C ILE A 675 15.79 4.19 1.71
N ILE A 676 15.47 4.95 2.76
CA ILE A 676 16.01 4.73 4.11
C ILE A 676 15.69 3.32 4.59
N ARG A 677 14.45 2.88 4.43
CA ARG A 677 13.98 1.55 4.84
C ARG A 677 14.79 0.41 4.20
N VAL A 678 15.08 0.50 2.90
CA VAL A 678 15.86 -0.51 2.16
C VAL A 678 17.32 -0.54 2.63
N PHE A 679 17.95 0.63 2.81
CA PHE A 679 19.33 0.69 3.29
C PHE A 679 19.47 0.20 4.74
N LEU A 680 18.52 0.52 5.61
CA LEU A 680 18.46 -0.03 6.97
C LEU A 680 18.26 -1.55 6.95
N GLY A 681 17.35 -2.05 6.09
CA GLY A 681 17.11 -3.48 5.90
C GLY A 681 18.36 -4.25 5.49
N LEU A 682 19.10 -3.72 4.50
CA LEU A 682 20.38 -4.28 4.04
C LEU A 682 21.47 -4.23 5.11
N GLY A 683 21.64 -3.09 5.78
CA GLY A 683 22.69 -2.86 6.78
C GLY A 683 22.50 -3.72 8.02
N LEU A 684 21.31 -3.64 8.65
CA LEU A 684 20.97 -4.46 9.82
C LEU A 684 20.95 -5.95 9.46
N GLY A 685 20.44 -6.31 8.27
CA GLY A 685 20.42 -7.68 7.80
C GLY A 685 21.82 -8.26 7.57
N ALA A 686 22.76 -7.46 7.06
CA ALA A 686 24.15 -7.87 6.95
C ALA A 686 24.80 -8.05 8.33
N ALA A 687 24.56 -7.14 9.28
CA ALA A 687 25.07 -7.24 10.65
C ALA A 687 24.59 -8.54 11.35
N VAL A 688 23.29 -8.82 11.31
CA VAL A 688 22.72 -10.07 11.84
C VAL A 688 23.27 -11.28 11.08
N GLY A 689 23.40 -11.20 9.76
CA GLY A 689 23.99 -12.27 8.95
C GLY A 689 25.44 -12.61 9.34
N PHE A 690 26.27 -11.61 9.64
CA PHE A 690 27.63 -11.84 10.14
C PHE A 690 27.65 -12.54 11.49
N ILE A 691 26.74 -12.16 12.41
CA ILE A 691 26.58 -12.83 13.71
C ILE A 691 26.21 -14.30 13.50
N LEU A 692 25.24 -14.58 12.63
CA LEU A 692 24.82 -15.95 12.30
C LEU A 692 25.93 -16.77 11.66
N ILE A 693 26.77 -16.18 10.80
CA ILE A 693 27.96 -16.85 10.25
C ILE A 693 28.97 -17.17 11.36
N GLY A 694 29.18 -16.26 12.31
CA GLY A 694 30.02 -16.51 13.49
C GLY A 694 29.52 -17.70 14.30
N VAL A 695 28.22 -17.71 14.63
CA VAL A 695 27.57 -18.84 15.31
C VAL A 695 27.72 -20.14 14.51
N TRP A 696 27.49 -20.09 13.19
CA TRP A 696 27.65 -21.24 12.31
C TRP A 696 29.07 -21.81 12.38
N GLN A 697 30.10 -20.97 12.36
CA GLN A 697 31.49 -21.42 12.45
C GLN A 697 31.83 -22.02 13.82
N LEU A 698 31.29 -21.45 14.90
CA LEU A 698 31.45 -22.02 16.24
C LEU A 698 30.79 -23.40 16.34
N LEU A 699 29.55 -23.54 15.86
CA LEU A 699 28.84 -24.81 15.81
C LEU A 699 29.57 -25.84 14.94
N GLU A 700 30.12 -25.42 13.80
CA GLU A 700 30.90 -26.29 12.92
C GLU A 700 32.22 -26.73 13.59
N GLY A 701 32.88 -25.83 14.31
CA GLY A 701 34.06 -26.13 15.12
C GLY A 701 33.78 -27.11 16.25
N VAL A 702 32.68 -26.92 16.98
CA VAL A 702 32.20 -27.85 18.01
C VAL A 702 31.84 -29.20 17.38
N TRP A 703 31.05 -29.21 16.30
CA TRP A 703 30.65 -30.44 15.63
C TRP A 703 31.85 -31.23 15.11
N SER A 704 32.82 -30.58 14.47
CA SER A 704 34.04 -31.24 13.98
C SER A 704 34.92 -31.80 15.10
N LYS A 705 34.95 -31.13 16.27
CA LYS A 705 35.72 -31.59 17.45
C LYS A 705 35.03 -32.74 18.19
N TRP A 706 33.69 -32.74 18.27
CA TRP A 706 32.92 -33.70 19.07
C TRP A 706 32.31 -34.86 18.26
N SER A 707 32.13 -34.72 16.94
CA SER A 707 31.62 -35.77 16.05
C SER A 707 32.46 -37.05 16.05
N PRO A 708 33.81 -37.01 16.04
CA PRO A 708 34.63 -38.21 16.14
C PRO A 708 34.48 -38.92 17.49
N ALA A 709 34.27 -38.16 18.58
CA ALA A 709 34.07 -38.71 19.92
C ALA A 709 32.69 -39.37 20.07
N LEU A 710 31.64 -38.73 19.57
CA LEU A 710 30.28 -39.30 19.54
C LEU A 710 30.18 -40.54 18.64
N LYS A 711 30.86 -40.57 17.50
CA LYS A 711 30.92 -41.77 16.64
C LYS A 711 31.66 -42.94 17.29
N ARG A 712 32.60 -42.70 18.21
CA ARG A 712 33.26 -43.75 18.99
C ARG A 712 32.34 -44.28 20.09
N ILE A 713 31.61 -43.40 20.78
CA ILE A 713 30.68 -43.75 21.87
C ILE A 713 29.47 -44.56 21.38
N PHE A 714 29.02 -44.38 20.14
CA PHE A 714 27.91 -45.13 19.53
C PHE A 714 28.36 -46.34 18.68
N ALA A 715 29.66 -46.57 18.55
CA ALA A 715 30.23 -47.73 17.84
C ALA A 715 30.81 -48.80 18.79
N GLU A 716 30.95 -48.47 20.08
CA GLU A 716 30.99 -49.42 21.20
C GLU A 716 29.55 -49.74 21.62
#